data_AF-A0A933CDE0-F1
#
_entry.id   AF-A0A933CDE0-F1
#
_cell.length_a   1.000
_cell.length_b   1.000
_cell.length_c   1.000
_cell.angle_alpha   90.00
_cell.angle_beta   90.00
_cell.angle_gamma   90.00
#
_symmetry.space_group_name_H-M   'P 1'
#
loop_
_entity.id
_entity.type
_entity.pdbx_description
1 polymer ?
#
loop_
_entity_poly.entity_id
_entity_poly.type
_entity_poly.pdbx_seq_one_letter_code
_entity_poly.pdbx_strand_id
1 'polypeptide(L)'
;VILIFLWHIPTAVIPIVTIPVSVILTFIPMYFMGLTSNIMSISGIAISIGVLVDGAIVEVENAYKKLERWIEGGRQGDFHEVRLKALQEVGPAVFFSLLVIAVAFMPIFTLMEQEGRLFKPLAYTKNLAMAIAAVLAVTFDPAVRMLFSRMDYFTFRPAWLAWLVNQVTVGKYYPEEQHPVSRVLFRYYEPACRFVLRHPYKTIAAAALLVLTTVPVYLRLGSEFMPPLNEGSILYMPTTLPGLSVTEAQSLLQTQDEILRGFPEVASVFGKAGRAATSTDPAPFSMMETTVVLKPHDQWRKKERWYSSWMPELLQKPLRHLWKDRLSWEDLIAEMDSKMRFPGVTNAWTMPIKARIDMLTTGVRTPVGIKIFGADLAEIERLGTELEGVLQGVEGTRSVYAERTAGGYFLDFDLKREELARYGLSIKEAEMVIMSAIGGEPITTTIEGRERYTVNVRYARELRDTLPKLRRVLVPTMGGAQVPLAQLADISLKLGPSMIRNENGLLAGYVYVDVAGRDIGGYVEEAKKRVGAAIGLPAGYSIQWSGQYENMARVTERLKVVLPLTLFLILALLYMNTKSAVKTGIVMLAVPFSLVGAVWFLYALGYNVSIAVWVGMIALMGLDAETGVFMLLYLDLAYYEAVRGGRMSTAEHLDEAIIHGAVKRVRPKMMTVACAFMGLVPIMWSLGTGADLMKRIAAPMIGGLFTSFIMELLVYPPVFFLWKWHWEMKKGTVDVSQLPIHELRGH
;
A
#
# COMPACT_ATOMS: atom_id res chain seq x y z
N VAL A 1 -4.40 26.90 -1.14
CA VAL A 1 -5.87 26.79 -0.96
C VAL A 1 -6.35 27.74 0.12
N ILE A 2 -5.96 27.55 1.38
CA ILE A 2 -6.36 28.37 2.55
C ILE A 2 -6.33 29.89 2.28
N LEU A 3 -5.19 30.43 1.82
CA LEU A 3 -5.03 31.86 1.55
C LEU A 3 -6.01 32.39 0.49
N ILE A 4 -6.26 31.59 -0.56
CA ILE A 4 -7.14 31.93 -1.69
C ILE A 4 -8.60 31.94 -1.24
N PHE A 5 -8.99 31.01 -0.37
CA PHE A 5 -10.37 30.91 0.08
C PHE A 5 -10.69 31.90 1.18
N LEU A 6 -9.80 32.17 2.14
CA LEU A 6 -10.06 33.08 3.26
C LEU A 6 -9.85 34.55 2.91
N TRP A 7 -8.96 34.86 1.98
CA TRP A 7 -8.59 36.22 1.54
C TRP A 7 -8.32 37.22 2.69
N HIS A 8 -7.93 36.69 3.85
CA HIS A 8 -7.62 37.42 5.07
C HIS A 8 -6.38 36.80 5.71
N ILE A 9 -5.23 37.45 5.53
CA ILE A 9 -3.91 36.91 5.91
C ILE A 9 -3.84 36.53 7.41
N PRO A 10 -4.27 37.38 8.38
CA PRO A 10 -4.20 37.03 9.80
C PRO A 10 -4.94 35.73 10.14
N THR A 11 -6.06 35.50 9.44
CA THR A 11 -6.93 34.34 9.68
C THR A 11 -6.42 33.10 8.93
N ALA A 12 -5.81 33.27 7.77
CA ALA A 12 -5.19 32.19 7.01
C ALA A 12 -3.89 31.67 7.64
N VAL A 13 -3.13 32.52 8.34
CA VAL A 13 -1.87 32.13 8.98
C VAL A 13 -2.08 31.08 10.08
N ILE A 14 -3.21 31.11 10.79
CA ILE A 14 -3.50 30.17 11.89
C ILE A 14 -3.41 28.72 11.40
N PRO A 15 -4.27 28.24 10.47
CA PRO A 15 -4.19 26.88 9.96
C PRO A 15 -2.87 26.58 9.22
N ILE A 16 -2.21 27.59 8.64
CA ILE A 16 -0.89 27.40 8.00
C ILE A 16 0.20 27.06 9.04
N VAL A 17 0.16 27.66 10.24
CA VAL A 17 1.11 27.39 11.32
C VAL A 17 0.76 26.09 12.05
N THR A 18 -0.52 25.73 12.16
CA THR A 18 -0.96 24.50 12.83
C THR A 18 -0.45 23.24 12.13
N ILE A 19 -0.30 23.24 10.80
CA ILE A 19 0.25 22.10 10.03
C ILE A 19 1.67 21.73 10.46
N PRO A 20 2.70 22.61 10.34
CA PRO A 20 4.06 22.24 10.73
C PRO A 20 4.16 21.96 12.24
N VAL A 21 3.41 22.66 13.08
CA VAL A 21 3.40 22.43 14.54
C VAL A 21 2.87 21.03 14.86
N SER A 22 1.72 20.63 14.29
CA SER A 22 1.16 19.29 14.50
C SER A 22 2.10 18.19 14.00
N VAL A 23 2.72 18.38 12.83
CA VAL A 23 3.71 17.44 12.28
C VAL A 23 4.93 17.31 13.19
N ILE A 24 5.52 18.43 13.65
CA ILE A 24 6.69 18.42 14.55
C ILE A 24 6.35 17.74 15.86
N LEU A 25 5.21 18.08 16.46
CA LEU A 25 4.77 17.46 17.72
C LEU A 25 4.50 15.96 17.56
N THR A 26 4.13 15.48 16.37
CA THR A 26 3.93 14.04 16.09
C THR A 26 5.20 13.23 16.28
N PHE A 27 6.38 13.81 16.06
CA PHE A 27 7.64 13.11 16.30
C PHE A 27 7.90 12.81 17.79
N ILE A 28 7.27 13.54 18.72
CA ILE A 28 7.42 13.32 20.17
C ILE A 28 6.88 11.93 20.59
N PRO A 29 5.58 11.61 20.40
CA PRO A 29 5.08 10.28 20.72
C PRO A 29 5.69 9.19 19.83
N MET A 30 6.06 9.49 18.57
CA MET A 30 6.79 8.54 17.73
C MET A 30 8.12 8.10 18.37
N TYR A 31 8.86 9.05 18.94
CA TYR A 31 10.11 8.76 19.65
C TYR A 31 9.87 7.88 20.88
N PHE A 32 8.88 8.23 21.72
CA PHE A 32 8.55 7.43 22.91
C PHE A 32 8.01 6.03 22.59
N MET A 33 7.37 5.85 21.44
CA MET A 33 6.88 4.55 20.97
C MET A 33 7.94 3.73 20.19
N GLY A 34 9.14 4.28 19.98
CA GLY A 34 10.19 3.61 19.20
C GLY A 34 9.86 3.45 17.71
N LEU A 35 8.98 4.29 17.17
CA LEU A 35 8.60 4.25 15.75
C LEU A 35 9.70 4.91 14.89
N THR A 36 10.28 4.13 13.98
CA THR A 36 11.32 4.64 13.07
C THR A 36 10.74 5.56 11.99
N SER A 37 11.55 6.49 11.50
CA SER A 37 11.22 7.32 10.34
C SER A 37 11.53 6.54 9.06
N ASN A 38 10.49 6.05 8.41
CA ASN A 38 10.56 5.24 7.20
C ASN A 38 9.43 5.68 6.25
N ILE A 39 9.43 5.12 5.03
CA ILE A 39 8.45 5.49 4.01
C ILE A 39 7.02 5.35 4.55
N MET A 40 6.70 4.28 5.30
CA MET A 40 5.35 4.05 5.82
C MET A 40 4.95 5.01 6.93
N SER A 41 5.84 5.27 7.89
CA SER A 41 5.54 6.19 9.00
C SER A 41 5.45 7.65 8.53
N ILE A 42 6.34 8.11 7.65
CA ILE A 42 6.26 9.45 7.05
C ILE A 42 4.98 9.58 6.20
N SER A 43 4.59 8.52 5.52
CA SER A 43 3.40 8.50 4.70
C SER A 43 2.10 8.67 5.46
N GLY A 44 2.01 8.12 6.68
CA GLY A 44 0.89 8.38 7.57
C GLY A 44 0.76 9.88 7.90
N ILE A 45 1.89 10.57 8.12
CA ILE A 45 1.92 12.02 8.32
C ILE A 45 1.53 12.75 7.03
N ALA A 46 2.08 12.36 5.89
CA ALA A 46 1.82 13.00 4.60
C ALA A 46 0.33 12.94 4.20
N ILE A 47 -0.31 11.78 4.38
CA ILE A 47 -1.75 11.59 4.16
C ILE A 47 -2.56 12.45 5.13
N SER A 48 -2.06 12.63 6.35
CA SER A 48 -2.71 13.44 7.38
C SER A 48 -2.72 14.93 7.04
N ILE A 49 -1.70 15.48 6.39
CA ILE A 49 -1.56 16.93 6.13
C ILE A 49 -2.82 17.55 5.50
N GLY A 50 -3.47 16.86 4.57
CA GLY A 50 -4.69 17.34 3.93
C GLY A 50 -5.87 17.47 4.89
N VAL A 51 -5.92 16.62 5.92
CA VAL A 51 -7.02 16.49 6.89
C VAL A 51 -6.71 17.25 8.20
N LEU A 52 -5.43 17.39 8.58
CA LEU A 52 -4.99 18.10 9.80
C LEU A 52 -5.50 19.54 9.86
N VAL A 53 -5.74 20.16 8.71
CA VAL A 53 -6.19 21.54 8.60
C VAL A 53 -7.70 21.70 8.69
N ASP A 54 -8.47 20.61 8.54
CA ASP A 54 -9.93 20.71 8.38
C ASP A 54 -10.57 21.35 9.61
N GLY A 55 -10.29 20.81 10.80
CA GLY A 55 -10.79 21.37 12.06
C GLY A 55 -10.44 22.85 12.24
N ALA A 56 -9.19 23.21 11.96
CA ALA A 56 -8.72 24.59 12.02
C ALA A 56 -9.47 25.51 11.03
N ILE A 57 -9.71 25.03 9.80
CA ILE A 57 -10.45 25.77 8.76
C ILE A 57 -11.91 25.99 9.18
N VAL A 58 -12.57 24.96 9.69
CA VAL A 58 -13.97 25.03 10.11
C VAL A 58 -14.16 26.01 11.26
N GLU A 59 -13.29 25.97 12.27
CA GLU A 59 -13.31 26.93 13.38
C GLU A 59 -13.02 28.36 12.90
N VAL A 60 -12.04 28.49 12.01
CA VAL A 60 -11.68 29.75 11.37
C VAL A 60 -12.87 30.39 10.66
N GLU A 61 -13.53 29.63 9.78
CA GLU A 61 -14.64 30.11 8.97
C GLU A 61 -15.86 30.45 9.83
N ASN A 62 -16.23 29.60 10.79
CA ASN A 62 -17.42 29.86 11.62
C ASN A 62 -17.30 31.17 12.40
N ALA A 63 -16.14 31.40 12.99
CA ALA A 63 -15.91 32.64 13.72
C ALA A 63 -15.64 33.84 12.81
N TYR A 64 -15.17 33.65 11.57
CA TYR A 64 -15.18 34.73 10.57
C TYR A 64 -16.62 35.19 10.32
N LYS A 65 -17.54 34.24 10.11
CA LYS A 65 -18.97 34.50 9.83
C LYS A 65 -19.70 35.16 11.01
N LYS A 66 -19.43 34.75 12.25
CA LYS A 66 -20.01 35.43 13.42
C LYS A 66 -19.48 36.86 13.58
N LEU A 67 -18.20 37.10 13.31
CA LEU A 67 -17.63 38.44 13.35
C LEU A 67 -18.18 39.34 12.24
N GLU A 68 -18.39 38.81 11.04
CA GLU A 68 -19.07 39.51 9.94
C GLU A 68 -20.48 39.95 10.35
N ARG A 69 -21.32 39.02 10.84
CA ARG A 69 -22.68 39.33 11.34
C ARG A 69 -22.67 40.36 12.48
N TRP A 70 -21.68 40.29 13.36
CA TRP A 70 -21.52 41.25 14.47
C TRP A 70 -21.14 42.65 13.96
N ILE A 71 -20.28 42.74 12.94
CA ILE A 71 -19.91 44.00 12.28
C ILE A 71 -21.14 44.61 11.56
N GLU A 72 -21.90 43.80 10.82
CA GLU A 72 -23.14 44.21 10.14
C GLU A 72 -24.22 44.65 11.12
N GLY A 73 -24.33 43.97 12.27
CA GLY A 73 -25.24 44.31 13.36
C GLY A 73 -24.83 45.53 14.20
N GLY A 74 -23.83 46.30 13.77
CA GLY A 74 -23.40 47.53 14.46
C GLY A 74 -22.47 47.32 15.66
N ARG A 75 -21.77 46.18 15.74
CA ARG A 75 -20.81 45.83 16.81
C ARG A 75 -21.42 45.80 18.21
N GLN A 76 -22.63 45.27 18.36
CA GLN A 76 -23.28 45.14 19.66
C GLN A 76 -22.72 43.94 20.45
N GLY A 77 -22.15 44.18 21.63
CA GLY A 77 -21.54 43.16 22.51
C GLY A 77 -20.02 43.13 22.46
N ASP A 78 -19.38 42.33 23.33
CA ASP A 78 -17.92 42.20 23.40
C ASP A 78 -17.39 41.30 22.28
N PHE A 79 -16.35 41.78 21.59
CA PHE A 79 -15.65 41.09 20.52
C PHE A 79 -15.08 39.73 20.96
N HIS A 80 -14.55 39.66 22.18
CA HIS A 80 -14.00 38.41 22.73
C HIS A 80 -15.10 37.37 22.99
N GLU A 81 -16.26 37.81 23.47
CA GLU A 81 -17.40 36.93 23.76
C GLU A 81 -18.01 36.35 22.47
N VAL A 82 -18.18 37.17 21.44
CA VAL A 82 -18.69 36.72 20.13
C VAL A 82 -17.77 35.66 19.51
N ARG A 83 -16.46 35.85 19.63
CA ARG A 83 -15.46 34.90 19.13
C ARG A 83 -15.46 33.60 19.95
N LEU A 84 -15.54 33.69 21.27
CA LEU A 84 -15.59 32.51 22.13
C LEU A 84 -16.84 31.67 21.84
N LYS A 85 -18.01 32.30 21.70
CA LYS A 85 -19.27 31.63 21.32
C LYS A 85 -19.21 31.02 19.92
N ALA A 86 -18.40 31.57 19.01
CA ALA A 86 -18.21 30.99 17.70
C ALA A 86 -17.34 29.73 17.73
N LEU A 87 -16.33 29.69 18.61
CA LEU A 87 -15.47 28.51 18.80
C LEU A 87 -16.21 27.39 19.54
N GLN A 88 -16.98 27.72 20.58
CA GLN A 88 -17.77 26.75 21.36
C GLN A 88 -18.85 26.03 20.54
N GLU A 89 -19.35 26.64 19.47
CA GLU A 89 -20.39 26.05 18.63
C GLU A 89 -19.89 24.89 17.76
N VAL A 90 -18.65 24.96 17.27
CA VAL A 90 -18.12 23.97 16.31
C VAL A 90 -17.10 23.02 16.91
N GLY A 91 -16.49 23.38 18.04
CA GLY A 91 -15.49 22.56 18.72
C GLY A 91 -15.91 21.10 18.94
N PRO A 92 -17.13 20.80 19.46
CA PRO A 92 -17.58 19.43 19.61
C PRO A 92 -17.68 18.68 18.27
N ALA A 93 -18.23 19.32 17.23
CA ALA A 93 -18.39 18.68 15.92
C ALA A 93 -17.03 18.35 15.29
N VAL A 94 -16.07 19.28 15.36
CA VAL A 94 -14.69 19.10 14.89
C VAL A 94 -13.97 18.00 15.65
N PHE A 95 -14.10 17.96 16.98
CA PHE A 95 -13.46 16.91 17.79
C PHE A 95 -14.01 15.51 17.45
N PHE A 96 -15.34 15.38 17.32
CA PHE A 96 -15.97 14.12 16.95
C PHE A 96 -15.64 13.70 15.51
N SER A 97 -15.50 14.63 14.56
CA SER A 97 -15.12 14.30 13.17
C SER A 97 -13.71 13.72 13.11
N LEU A 98 -12.75 14.37 13.79
CA LEU A 98 -11.37 13.88 13.90
C LEU A 98 -11.30 12.51 14.60
N LEU A 99 -12.16 12.26 15.58
CA LEU A 99 -12.26 10.95 16.24
C LEU A 99 -12.80 9.86 15.30
N VAL A 100 -13.81 10.16 14.49
CA VAL A 100 -14.34 9.24 13.47
C VAL A 100 -13.24 8.86 12.47
N ILE A 101 -12.45 9.84 12.02
CA ILE A 101 -11.29 9.59 11.14
C ILE A 101 -10.26 8.69 11.84
N ALA A 102 -9.97 8.91 13.12
CA ALA A 102 -9.02 8.10 13.87
C ALA A 102 -9.48 6.64 14.01
N VAL A 103 -10.77 6.43 14.32
CA VAL A 103 -11.39 5.11 14.46
C VAL A 103 -11.51 4.39 13.14
N ALA A 104 -11.73 5.10 12.03
CA ALA A 104 -11.76 4.49 10.69
C ALA A 104 -10.46 3.74 10.37
N PHE A 105 -9.32 4.13 10.94
CA PHE A 105 -8.03 3.44 10.75
C PHE A 105 -7.78 2.28 11.73
N MET A 106 -8.67 2.05 12.71
CA MET A 106 -8.53 0.97 13.68
C MET A 106 -8.33 -0.42 13.02
N PRO A 107 -8.99 -0.78 11.90
CA PRO A 107 -8.73 -2.01 11.17
C PRO A 107 -7.28 -2.35 10.95
N ILE A 108 -6.47 -1.35 10.65
CA ILE A 108 -5.10 -1.55 10.18
C ILE A 108 -4.23 -2.08 11.33
N PHE A 109 -4.57 -1.78 12.59
CA PHE A 109 -3.88 -2.34 13.75
C PHE A 109 -4.14 -3.84 13.95
N THR A 110 -5.21 -4.38 13.36
CA THR A 110 -5.55 -5.81 13.47
C THR A 110 -4.78 -6.69 12.48
N LEU A 111 -4.15 -6.08 11.47
CA LEU A 111 -3.28 -6.76 10.51
C LEU A 111 -2.10 -7.40 11.25
N MET A 112 -1.69 -8.60 10.85
CA MET A 112 -0.63 -9.36 11.52
C MET A 112 0.59 -9.52 10.59
N GLU A 113 1.67 -10.11 11.10
CA GLU A 113 2.82 -10.52 10.28
C GLU A 113 3.37 -9.44 9.33
N GLN A 114 3.51 -9.75 8.04
CA GLN A 114 4.15 -8.91 7.04
C GLN A 114 3.34 -7.64 6.77
N GLU A 115 2.05 -7.78 6.51
CA GLU A 115 1.14 -6.65 6.28
C GLU A 115 1.05 -5.73 7.51
N GLY A 116 1.04 -6.31 8.71
CA GLY A 116 0.99 -5.56 9.96
C GLY A 116 2.26 -4.75 10.19
N ARG A 117 3.44 -5.36 9.97
CA ARG A 117 4.73 -4.65 10.09
C ARG A 117 4.85 -3.51 9.07
N LEU A 118 4.25 -3.65 7.89
CA LEU A 118 4.27 -2.63 6.85
C LEU A 118 3.30 -1.48 7.15
N PHE A 119 2.04 -1.77 7.49
CA PHE A 119 0.98 -0.74 7.57
C PHE A 119 0.71 -0.20 8.98
N LYS A 120 1.08 -0.90 10.07
CA LYS A 120 0.91 -0.36 11.44
C LYS A 120 1.67 0.94 11.68
N PRO A 121 2.94 1.11 11.25
CA PRO A 121 3.64 2.38 11.41
C PRO A 121 2.90 3.55 10.75
N LEU A 122 2.31 3.33 9.57
CA LEU A 122 1.49 4.30 8.87
C LEU A 122 0.24 4.67 9.67
N ALA A 123 -0.47 3.67 10.21
CA ALA A 123 -1.66 3.91 11.02
C ALA A 123 -1.35 4.64 12.34
N TYR A 124 -0.24 4.29 13.00
CA TYR A 124 0.21 4.96 14.21
C TYR A 124 0.52 6.43 13.96
N THR A 125 1.39 6.75 13.00
CA THR A 125 1.78 8.14 12.77
C THR A 125 0.61 9.01 12.32
N LYS A 126 -0.27 8.47 11.48
CA LYS A 126 -1.51 9.16 11.10
C LYS A 126 -2.41 9.43 12.31
N ASN A 127 -2.66 8.43 13.17
CA ASN A 127 -3.55 8.62 14.32
C ASN A 127 -2.92 9.52 15.40
N LEU A 128 -1.61 9.47 15.59
CA LEU A 128 -0.88 10.39 16.47
C LEU A 128 -0.95 11.83 15.95
N ALA A 129 -0.74 12.03 14.64
CA ALA A 129 -0.88 13.34 14.02
C ALA A 129 -2.30 13.90 14.17
N MET A 130 -3.32 13.07 13.92
CA MET A 130 -4.72 13.45 14.12
C MET A 130 -5.02 13.79 15.58
N ALA A 131 -4.54 12.98 16.54
CA ALA A 131 -4.75 13.24 17.96
C ALA A 131 -4.12 14.57 18.39
N ILE A 132 -2.90 14.86 17.93
CA ILE A 132 -2.23 16.12 18.20
C ILE A 132 -2.96 17.28 17.54
N ALA A 133 -3.38 17.16 16.28
CA ALA A 133 -4.17 18.21 15.63
C ALA A 133 -5.52 18.43 16.33
N ALA A 134 -6.19 17.39 16.81
CA ALA A 134 -7.43 17.54 17.57
C ALA A 134 -7.20 18.33 18.87
N VAL A 135 -6.09 18.05 19.57
CA VAL A 135 -5.70 18.81 20.77
C VAL A 135 -5.36 20.26 20.41
N LEU A 136 -4.59 20.49 19.34
CA LEU A 136 -4.20 21.83 18.90
C LEU A 136 -5.40 22.65 18.40
N ALA A 137 -6.35 22.03 17.71
CA ALA A 137 -7.58 22.68 17.25
C ALA A 137 -8.38 23.23 18.44
N VAL A 138 -8.45 22.51 19.57
CA VAL A 138 -9.19 23.01 20.75
C VAL A 138 -8.35 23.96 21.62
N THR A 139 -7.02 23.93 21.52
CA THR A 139 -6.13 24.68 22.43
C THR A 139 -5.34 25.78 21.71
N PHE A 140 -4.42 25.40 20.83
CA PHE A 140 -3.50 26.29 20.13
C PHE A 140 -4.22 27.21 19.15
N ASP A 141 -5.15 26.69 18.33
CA ASP A 141 -5.81 27.46 17.29
C ASP A 141 -6.67 28.60 17.89
N PRO A 142 -7.55 28.35 18.88
CA PRO A 142 -8.22 29.39 19.68
C PRO A 142 -7.26 30.38 20.32
N ALA A 143 -6.16 29.93 20.92
CA ALA A 143 -5.21 30.79 21.62
C ALA A 143 -4.48 31.74 20.66
N VAL A 144 -3.94 31.21 19.55
CA VAL A 144 -3.29 31.99 18.50
C VAL A 144 -4.30 32.97 17.91
N ARG A 145 -5.54 32.55 17.67
CA ARG A 145 -6.59 33.46 17.20
C ARG A 145 -6.86 34.59 18.17
N MET A 146 -7.03 34.28 19.46
CA MET A 146 -7.27 35.27 20.50
C MET A 146 -6.13 36.30 20.60
N LEU A 147 -4.88 35.86 20.41
CA LEU A 147 -3.69 36.71 20.52
C LEU A 147 -3.39 37.54 19.26
N PHE A 148 -3.53 36.96 18.07
CA PHE A 148 -3.07 37.54 16.81
C PHE A 148 -4.15 38.25 15.99
N SER A 149 -5.44 37.87 16.12
CA SER A 149 -6.51 38.54 15.37
C SER A 149 -6.99 39.80 16.10
N ARG A 150 -6.34 40.93 15.77
CA ARG A 150 -6.65 42.27 16.28
C ARG A 150 -7.57 43.01 15.31
N MET A 151 -8.39 43.90 15.87
CA MET A 151 -9.33 44.72 15.09
C MET A 151 -8.92 46.20 15.03
N ASP A 152 -7.96 46.62 15.86
CA ASP A 152 -7.47 47.99 15.93
C ASP A 152 -6.31 48.22 14.97
N TYR A 153 -6.41 49.27 14.14
CA TYR A 153 -5.39 49.65 13.18
C TYR A 153 -4.18 50.29 13.86
N PHE A 154 -2.98 49.87 13.47
CA PHE A 154 -1.73 50.55 13.83
C PHE A 154 -1.62 51.90 13.14
N THR A 155 -1.44 52.95 13.94
CA THR A 155 -1.18 54.32 13.46
C THR A 155 0.24 54.73 13.83
N PHE A 156 1.25 54.25 13.09
CA PHE A 156 2.64 54.72 13.21
C PHE A 156 3.18 55.24 11.87
N ARG A 157 4.23 56.06 11.89
CA ARG A 157 4.92 56.56 10.68
C ARG A 157 6.20 55.73 10.45
N PRO A 158 6.51 55.28 9.22
CA PRO A 158 5.95 55.69 7.94
C PRO A 158 4.65 54.97 7.51
N ALA A 159 3.79 55.70 6.78
CA ALA A 159 2.42 55.27 6.43
C ALA A 159 2.35 54.01 5.54
N TRP A 160 3.36 53.77 4.70
CA TRP A 160 3.43 52.55 3.89
C TRP A 160 3.70 51.31 4.75
N LEU A 161 4.49 51.45 5.82
CA LEU A 161 4.79 50.37 6.76
C LEU A 161 3.58 50.11 7.67
N ALA A 162 2.89 51.16 8.12
CA ALA A 162 1.62 51.00 8.84
C ALA A 162 0.53 50.39 7.95
N TRP A 163 0.45 50.76 6.67
CA TRP A 163 -0.47 50.12 5.73
C TRP A 163 -0.16 48.63 5.54
N LEU A 164 1.11 48.28 5.34
CA LEU A 164 1.55 46.89 5.17
C LEU A 164 1.29 46.07 6.44
N VAL A 165 1.64 46.62 7.61
CA VAL A 165 1.36 45.97 8.91
C VAL A 165 -0.14 45.82 9.14
N ASN A 166 -0.96 46.82 8.82
CA ASN A 166 -2.42 46.75 8.95
C ASN A 166 -3.04 45.71 8.01
N GLN A 167 -2.53 45.56 6.78
CA GLN A 167 -2.98 44.50 5.87
C GLN A 167 -2.61 43.10 6.38
N VAL A 168 -1.42 42.96 6.99
CA VAL A 168 -0.92 41.68 7.50
C VAL A 168 -1.52 41.28 8.84
N THR A 169 -1.87 42.25 9.72
CA THR A 169 -2.27 41.99 11.12
C THR A 169 -3.75 42.24 11.42
N VAL A 170 -4.40 43.19 10.72
CA VAL A 170 -5.82 43.55 10.97
C VAL A 170 -6.71 43.09 9.82
N GLY A 171 -6.25 43.27 8.58
CA GLY A 171 -7.00 42.93 7.37
C GLY A 171 -8.36 43.66 7.25
N LYS A 172 -9.12 43.38 6.19
CA LYS A 172 -10.53 43.80 6.06
C LYS A 172 -11.40 42.55 5.97
N TYR A 173 -12.49 42.53 6.73
CA TYR A 173 -13.53 41.52 6.61
C TYR A 173 -14.40 41.86 5.39
N TYR A 174 -14.55 40.90 4.47
CA TYR A 174 -15.36 41.06 3.27
C TYR A 174 -16.60 40.18 3.38
N PRO A 175 -17.77 40.69 2.99
CA PRO A 175 -18.97 39.87 2.97
C PRO A 175 -18.84 38.65 2.06
N GLU A 176 -19.39 37.51 2.47
CA GLU A 176 -19.25 36.23 1.75
C GLU A 176 -19.69 36.32 0.27
N GLU A 177 -20.75 37.10 0.02
CA GLU A 177 -21.36 37.32 -1.31
C GLU A 177 -20.48 38.16 -2.23
N GLN A 178 -19.52 38.90 -1.69
CA GLN A 178 -18.59 39.73 -2.45
C GLN A 178 -17.27 39.00 -2.75
N HIS A 179 -17.02 37.84 -2.15
CA HIS A 179 -15.82 37.04 -2.43
C HIS A 179 -15.86 36.42 -3.83
N PRO A 180 -14.82 36.51 -4.66
CA PRO A 180 -14.82 36.09 -6.07
C PRO A 180 -14.94 34.58 -6.20
N VAL A 181 -14.28 33.81 -5.33
CA VAL A 181 -14.43 32.36 -5.29
C VAL A 181 -15.85 31.97 -4.92
N SER A 182 -16.45 32.62 -3.92
CA SER A 182 -17.82 32.34 -3.49
C SER A 182 -18.83 32.71 -4.57
N ARG A 183 -18.66 33.86 -5.24
CA ARG A 183 -19.50 34.26 -6.39
C ARG A 183 -19.49 33.23 -7.51
N VAL A 184 -18.31 32.71 -7.85
CA VAL A 184 -18.17 31.66 -8.86
C VAL A 184 -18.84 30.37 -8.39
N LEU A 185 -18.60 29.94 -7.14
CA LEU A 185 -19.20 28.74 -6.57
C LEU A 185 -20.73 28.84 -6.53
N PHE A 186 -21.28 29.96 -6.04
CA PHE A 186 -22.73 30.18 -5.98
C PHE A 186 -23.36 30.17 -7.38
N ARG A 187 -22.72 30.83 -8.36
CA ARG A 187 -23.20 30.87 -9.75
C ARG A 187 -23.36 29.48 -10.38
N TYR A 188 -22.49 28.53 -10.06
CA TYR A 188 -22.55 27.17 -10.61
C TYR A 188 -23.34 26.21 -9.72
N TYR A 189 -23.21 26.32 -8.41
CA TYR A 189 -23.82 25.38 -7.47
C TYR A 189 -25.30 25.66 -7.20
N GLU A 190 -25.73 26.92 -7.11
CA GLU A 190 -27.12 27.26 -6.84
C GLU A 190 -28.09 26.71 -7.91
N PRO A 191 -27.83 26.88 -9.23
CA PRO A 191 -28.70 26.31 -10.26
C PRO A 191 -28.74 24.77 -10.20
N ALA A 192 -27.59 24.13 -9.92
CA ALA A 192 -27.50 22.69 -9.79
C ALA A 192 -28.30 22.19 -8.58
N CYS A 193 -28.19 22.85 -7.43
CA CYS A 193 -28.93 22.52 -6.21
C CYS A 193 -30.45 22.67 -6.43
N ARG A 194 -30.89 23.80 -7.01
CA ARG A 194 -32.30 24.03 -7.37
C ARG A 194 -32.83 22.97 -8.35
N PHE A 195 -32.04 22.59 -9.36
CA PHE A 195 -32.44 21.54 -10.32
C PHE A 195 -32.69 20.20 -9.64
N VAL A 196 -31.81 19.85 -8.71
CA VAL A 196 -31.81 18.58 -7.99
C VAL A 196 -32.94 18.52 -6.95
N LEU A 197 -33.26 19.65 -6.29
CA LEU A 197 -34.41 19.78 -5.38
C LEU A 197 -35.76 19.76 -6.11
N ARG A 198 -35.83 20.21 -7.37
CA ARG A 198 -37.02 20.04 -8.23
C ARG A 198 -37.30 18.59 -8.61
N HIS A 199 -36.27 17.74 -8.63
CA HIS A 199 -36.38 16.33 -9.04
C HIS A 199 -35.74 15.37 -8.02
N PRO A 200 -36.17 15.39 -6.75
CA PRO A 200 -35.44 14.75 -5.66
C PRO A 200 -35.35 13.23 -5.83
N TYR A 201 -36.46 12.59 -6.24
CA TYR A 201 -36.50 11.15 -6.50
C TYR A 201 -35.62 10.73 -7.68
N LYS A 202 -35.57 11.53 -8.76
CA LYS A 202 -34.74 11.21 -9.94
C LYS A 202 -33.25 11.31 -9.60
N THR A 203 -32.85 12.30 -8.81
CA THR A 203 -31.47 12.46 -8.35
C THR A 203 -31.03 11.28 -7.49
N ILE A 204 -31.86 10.87 -6.51
CA ILE A 204 -31.54 9.71 -5.65
C ILE A 204 -31.47 8.42 -6.48
N ALA A 205 -32.39 8.22 -7.43
CA ALA A 205 -32.35 7.08 -8.33
C ALA A 205 -31.10 7.07 -9.22
N ALA A 206 -30.69 8.23 -9.75
CA ALA A 206 -29.45 8.37 -10.53
C ALA A 206 -28.21 8.08 -9.68
N ALA A 207 -28.16 8.56 -8.44
CA ALA A 207 -27.08 8.27 -7.50
C ALA A 207 -27.00 6.76 -7.19
N ALA A 208 -28.14 6.11 -6.94
CA ALA A 208 -28.20 4.66 -6.72
C ALA A 208 -27.74 3.88 -7.96
N LEU A 209 -28.17 4.28 -9.16
CA LEU A 209 -27.73 3.67 -10.42
C LEU A 209 -26.20 3.79 -10.59
N LEU A 210 -25.64 4.95 -10.30
CA LEU A 210 -24.21 5.21 -10.41
C LEU A 210 -23.40 4.34 -9.43
N VAL A 211 -23.88 4.15 -8.20
CA VAL A 211 -23.32 3.15 -7.25
C VAL A 211 -23.42 1.73 -7.82
N LEU A 212 -24.56 1.35 -8.41
CA LEU A 212 -24.72 0.02 -9.01
C LEU A 212 -23.77 -0.21 -10.20
N THR A 213 -23.46 0.81 -11.00
CA THR A 213 -22.48 0.70 -12.10
C THR A 213 -21.06 0.40 -11.62
N THR A 214 -20.74 0.68 -10.35
CA THR A 214 -19.42 0.41 -9.79
C THR A 214 -19.18 -1.08 -9.55
N VAL A 215 -20.23 -1.87 -9.32
CA VAL A 215 -20.13 -3.32 -9.06
C VAL A 215 -19.44 -4.08 -10.21
N PRO A 216 -19.89 -3.98 -11.48
CA PRO A 216 -19.21 -4.67 -12.58
C PRO A 216 -17.79 -4.15 -12.86
N VAL A 217 -17.51 -2.87 -12.58
CA VAL A 217 -16.16 -2.31 -12.72
C VAL A 217 -15.22 -2.87 -11.66
N TYR A 218 -15.69 -2.96 -10.41
CA TYR A 218 -14.93 -3.56 -9.32
C TYR A 218 -14.58 -5.03 -9.60
N LEU A 219 -15.54 -5.80 -10.13
CA LEU A 219 -15.31 -7.21 -10.50
C LEU A 219 -14.31 -7.40 -11.65
N ARG A 220 -13.98 -6.35 -12.41
CA ARG A 220 -12.95 -6.37 -13.46
C ARG A 220 -11.56 -5.98 -12.94
N LEU A 221 -11.45 -5.43 -11.74
CA LEU A 221 -10.15 -5.10 -11.17
C LEU A 221 -9.43 -6.39 -10.74
N GLY A 222 -8.14 -6.47 -11.06
CA GLY A 222 -7.29 -7.56 -10.59
C GLY A 222 -7.01 -7.47 -9.08
N SER A 223 -6.47 -8.54 -8.50
CA SER A 223 -6.08 -8.61 -7.10
C SER A 223 -4.60 -8.96 -6.91
N GLU A 224 -3.93 -8.24 -6.02
CA GLU A 224 -2.52 -8.46 -5.68
C GLU A 224 -2.26 -8.22 -4.19
N PHE A 225 -1.18 -8.77 -3.65
CA PHE A 225 -0.83 -8.57 -2.23
C PHE A 225 -0.38 -7.13 -1.97
N MET A 226 0.66 -6.74 -2.69
CA MET A 226 1.28 -5.43 -2.62
C MET A 226 1.71 -5.01 -4.03
N PRO A 227 1.64 -3.71 -4.35
CA PRO A 227 2.20 -3.22 -5.58
C PRO A 227 3.72 -3.41 -5.59
N PRO A 228 4.34 -3.52 -6.79
CA PRO A 228 5.79 -3.61 -6.89
C PRO A 228 6.45 -2.37 -6.27
N LEU A 229 7.37 -2.59 -5.33
CA LEU A 229 8.17 -1.54 -4.71
C LEU A 229 9.46 -1.36 -5.50
N ASN A 230 9.51 -0.46 -6.48
CA ASN A 230 10.74 -0.27 -7.24
C ASN A 230 11.90 0.17 -6.32
N GLU A 231 12.87 -0.74 -6.12
CA GLU A 231 14.02 -0.56 -5.21
C GLU A 231 15.21 0.17 -5.87
N GLY A 232 15.17 0.36 -7.20
CA GLY A 232 16.30 0.86 -7.99
C GLY A 232 17.29 -0.24 -8.41
N SER A 233 17.06 -1.48 -7.96
CA SER A 233 17.81 -2.68 -8.32
C SER A 233 16.86 -3.84 -8.65
N ILE A 234 17.34 -4.73 -9.52
CA ILE A 234 16.69 -5.98 -9.89
C ILE A 234 17.51 -7.12 -9.26
N LEU A 235 16.83 -8.13 -8.76
CA LEU A 235 17.43 -9.41 -8.40
C LEU A 235 16.98 -10.44 -9.44
N TYR A 236 17.92 -10.93 -10.23
CA TYR A 236 17.73 -12.01 -11.18
C TYR A 236 18.12 -13.33 -10.52
N MET A 237 17.19 -14.28 -10.43
CA MET A 237 17.39 -15.56 -9.74
C MET A 237 17.06 -16.74 -10.65
N PRO A 238 17.90 -17.04 -11.64
CA PRO A 238 17.68 -18.20 -12.48
C PRO A 238 17.89 -19.47 -11.67
N THR A 239 17.15 -20.51 -12.05
CA THR A 239 17.39 -21.86 -11.55
C THR A 239 17.47 -22.89 -12.62
N THR A 240 18.32 -23.87 -12.37
CA THR A 240 18.52 -25.01 -13.25
C THR A 240 18.40 -26.31 -12.46
N LEU A 241 18.46 -27.42 -13.19
CA LEU A 241 18.40 -28.75 -12.63
C LEU A 241 19.60 -29.00 -11.70
N PRO A 242 19.43 -29.84 -10.66
CA PRO A 242 20.54 -30.26 -9.82
C PRO A 242 21.65 -30.97 -10.62
N GLY A 243 22.87 -30.95 -10.10
CA GLY A 243 24.03 -31.63 -10.71
C GLY A 243 24.95 -30.74 -11.54
N LEU A 244 24.68 -29.44 -11.63
CA LEU A 244 25.57 -28.49 -12.29
C LEU A 244 26.93 -28.41 -11.57
N SER A 245 28.03 -28.58 -12.33
CA SER A 245 29.37 -28.45 -11.78
C SER A 245 29.72 -26.99 -11.46
N VAL A 246 30.65 -26.76 -10.53
CA VAL A 246 31.10 -25.41 -10.16
C VAL A 246 31.68 -24.65 -11.38
N THR A 247 32.42 -25.33 -12.24
CA THR A 247 33.01 -24.74 -13.45
C THR A 247 31.94 -24.29 -14.44
N GLU A 248 30.92 -25.13 -14.67
CA GLU A 248 29.82 -24.78 -15.57
C GLU A 248 28.95 -23.68 -14.97
N ALA A 249 28.70 -23.72 -13.66
CA ALA A 249 27.98 -22.66 -12.94
C ALA A 249 28.69 -21.31 -13.09
N GLN A 250 30.03 -21.28 -12.99
CA GLN A 250 30.81 -20.07 -13.21
C GLN A 250 30.71 -19.56 -14.65
N SER A 251 30.83 -20.45 -15.64
CA SER A 251 30.72 -20.10 -17.07
C SER A 251 29.35 -19.51 -17.41
N LEU A 252 28.29 -20.16 -16.94
CA LEU A 252 26.91 -19.72 -17.12
C LEU A 252 26.67 -18.37 -16.45
N LEU A 253 27.12 -18.18 -15.21
CA LEU A 253 26.99 -16.92 -14.48
C LEU A 253 27.70 -15.77 -15.20
N GLN A 254 28.95 -15.98 -15.65
CA GLN A 254 29.70 -14.95 -16.37
C GLN A 254 29.00 -14.54 -17.67
N THR A 255 28.51 -15.52 -18.43
CA THR A 255 27.76 -15.27 -19.67
C THR A 255 26.48 -14.46 -19.41
N GLN A 256 25.75 -14.82 -18.35
CA GLN A 256 24.55 -14.10 -17.92
C GLN A 256 24.87 -12.65 -17.50
N ASP A 257 25.92 -12.46 -16.71
CA ASP A 257 26.33 -11.15 -16.22
C ASP A 257 26.80 -10.23 -17.37
N GLU A 258 27.49 -10.77 -18.38
CA GLU A 258 27.90 -10.02 -19.58
C GLU A 258 26.69 -9.51 -20.38
N ILE A 259 25.68 -10.37 -20.59
CA ILE A 259 24.44 -9.98 -21.28
C ILE A 259 23.72 -8.88 -20.50
N LEU A 260 23.58 -9.03 -19.18
CA LEU A 260 22.93 -8.03 -18.33
C LEU A 260 23.69 -6.70 -18.32
N ARG A 261 25.02 -6.74 -18.31
CA ARG A 261 25.86 -5.55 -18.37
C ARG A 261 25.76 -4.82 -19.71
N GLY A 262 25.38 -5.52 -20.78
CA GLY A 262 25.17 -4.94 -22.12
C GLY A 262 24.00 -3.96 -22.19
N PHE A 263 23.08 -3.94 -21.22
CA PHE A 263 21.95 -3.02 -21.21
C PHE A 263 22.35 -1.61 -20.76
N PRO A 264 21.96 -0.54 -21.49
CA PRO A 264 22.38 0.82 -21.16
C PRO A 264 21.75 1.35 -19.86
N GLU A 265 20.62 0.80 -19.42
CA GLU A 265 19.99 1.11 -18.14
C GLU A 265 20.75 0.56 -16.93
N VAL A 266 21.62 -0.43 -17.12
CA VAL A 266 22.34 -1.11 -16.04
C VAL A 266 23.59 -0.32 -15.66
N ALA A 267 23.80 -0.11 -14.36
CA ALA A 267 24.98 0.55 -13.80
C ALA A 267 26.04 -0.48 -13.39
N SER A 268 25.63 -1.53 -12.70
CA SER A 268 26.51 -2.64 -12.31
C SER A 268 25.74 -3.95 -12.21
N VAL A 269 26.46 -5.05 -12.37
CA VAL A 269 25.97 -6.43 -12.26
C VAL A 269 26.89 -7.17 -11.31
N PHE A 270 26.31 -7.86 -10.33
CA PHE A 270 27.03 -8.68 -9.37
C PHE A 270 26.36 -10.06 -9.27
N GLY A 271 26.85 -11.00 -10.07
CA GLY A 271 26.44 -12.39 -10.04
C GLY A 271 27.04 -13.17 -8.87
N LYS A 272 26.23 -14.05 -8.29
CA LYS A 272 26.64 -15.04 -7.28
C LYS A 272 26.06 -16.39 -7.65
N ALA A 273 26.91 -17.41 -7.78
CA ALA A 273 26.49 -18.81 -7.89
C ALA A 273 26.78 -19.54 -6.58
N GLY A 274 25.78 -20.26 -6.04
CA GLY A 274 25.89 -20.87 -4.72
C GLY A 274 25.83 -19.84 -3.59
N ARG A 275 26.50 -20.15 -2.48
CA ARG A 275 26.38 -19.40 -1.21
C ARG A 275 27.59 -18.55 -0.86
N ALA A 276 27.35 -17.44 -0.17
CA ALA A 276 28.35 -16.75 0.61
C ALA A 276 28.73 -17.54 1.88
N ALA A 277 29.87 -17.21 2.49
CA ALA A 277 30.33 -17.80 3.75
C ALA A 277 29.53 -17.29 4.97
N THR A 278 28.23 -17.53 4.97
CA THR A 278 27.28 -17.11 6.01
C THR A 278 26.15 -18.14 6.14
N SER A 279 25.61 -18.30 7.34
CA SER A 279 24.46 -19.18 7.61
C SER A 279 23.16 -18.67 6.99
N THR A 280 23.10 -17.40 6.61
CA THR A 280 21.92 -16.76 6.02
C THR A 280 21.72 -17.10 4.53
N ASP A 281 22.65 -17.83 3.92
CA ASP A 281 22.66 -18.11 2.49
C ASP A 281 22.81 -19.62 2.22
N PRO A 282 21.70 -20.36 2.07
CA PRO A 282 21.71 -21.80 1.80
C PRO A 282 21.72 -22.13 0.29
N ALA A 283 22.06 -21.17 -0.57
CA ALA A 283 21.99 -21.32 -2.02
C ALA A 283 22.87 -22.47 -2.57
N PRO A 284 22.31 -23.42 -3.34
CA PRO A 284 23.10 -24.42 -4.09
C PRO A 284 23.66 -23.81 -5.38
N PHE A 285 24.64 -24.47 -6.02
CA PHE A 285 25.20 -24.01 -7.30
C PHE A 285 24.21 -24.03 -8.48
N SER A 286 23.14 -24.81 -8.40
CA SER A 286 22.03 -24.81 -9.37
C SER A 286 21.14 -23.57 -9.25
N MET A 287 21.38 -22.73 -8.24
CA MET A 287 20.72 -21.45 -8.04
C MET A 287 21.74 -20.33 -8.10
N MET A 288 21.46 -19.35 -8.95
CA MET A 288 22.27 -18.14 -9.06
C MET A 288 21.44 -16.96 -8.61
N GLU A 289 22.12 -15.96 -8.08
CA GLU A 289 21.53 -14.69 -7.69
C GLU A 289 22.40 -13.57 -8.24
N THR A 290 21.88 -12.86 -9.23
CA THR A 290 22.55 -11.70 -9.82
C THR A 290 21.84 -10.43 -9.38
N THR A 291 22.57 -9.58 -8.63
CA THR A 291 22.08 -8.25 -8.25
C THR A 291 22.45 -7.27 -9.36
N VAL A 292 21.44 -6.70 -9.99
CA VAL A 292 21.57 -5.72 -11.08
C VAL A 292 21.19 -4.35 -10.54
N VAL A 293 22.15 -3.44 -10.44
CA VAL A 293 21.90 -2.05 -10.04
C VAL A 293 21.59 -1.24 -11.29
N LEU A 294 20.45 -0.54 -11.29
CA LEU A 294 20.03 0.28 -12.42
C LEU A 294 20.50 1.72 -12.25
N LYS A 295 20.69 2.41 -13.39
CA LYS A 295 20.87 3.86 -13.41
C LYS A 295 19.58 4.56 -12.98
N PRO A 296 19.68 5.81 -12.49
CA PRO A 296 18.53 6.67 -12.28
C PRO A 296 17.57 6.68 -13.49
N HIS A 297 16.25 6.64 -13.23
CA HIS A 297 15.22 6.44 -14.25
C HIS A 297 15.17 7.56 -15.32
N ASP A 298 15.68 8.74 -15.01
CA ASP A 298 15.84 9.86 -15.94
C ASP A 298 16.86 9.58 -17.05
N GLN A 299 17.79 8.65 -16.83
CA GLN A 299 18.84 8.24 -17.79
C GLN A 299 18.42 7.08 -18.71
N TRP A 300 17.21 6.53 -18.54
CA TRP A 300 16.75 5.36 -19.29
C TRP A 300 16.45 5.69 -20.76
N ARG A 301 16.48 4.70 -21.65
CA ARG A 301 16.10 4.93 -23.06
C ARG A 301 14.65 5.44 -23.16
N LYS A 302 14.41 6.29 -24.15
CA LYS A 302 13.07 6.82 -24.44
C LYS A 302 12.22 5.76 -25.16
N LYS A 303 10.94 5.72 -24.85
CA LYS A 303 9.92 4.90 -25.53
C LYS A 303 9.07 5.81 -26.41
N GLU A 304 9.00 5.50 -27.71
CA GLU A 304 8.14 6.23 -28.63
C GLU A 304 6.68 6.08 -28.21
N ARG A 305 5.95 7.20 -28.17
CA ARG A 305 4.51 7.24 -27.86
C ARG A 305 3.74 7.69 -29.09
N TRP A 306 2.43 7.45 -29.07
CA TRP A 306 1.51 7.78 -30.17
C TRP A 306 1.51 9.27 -30.55
N TYR A 307 1.94 10.17 -29.66
CA TYR A 307 2.09 11.61 -29.90
C TYR A 307 3.51 12.04 -30.30
N SER A 308 4.50 11.15 -30.22
CA SER A 308 5.90 11.47 -30.52
C SER A 308 6.13 11.77 -32.01
N SER A 309 5.31 11.20 -32.89
CA SER A 309 5.47 11.28 -34.34
C SER A 309 4.91 12.55 -34.98
N TRP A 310 3.88 13.18 -34.39
CA TRP A 310 3.15 14.29 -35.01
C TRP A 310 3.15 15.60 -34.22
N MET A 311 3.61 15.61 -32.97
CA MET A 311 3.45 16.76 -32.07
C MET A 311 4.77 17.51 -31.78
N PRO A 312 4.81 18.85 -31.87
CA PRO A 312 5.99 19.67 -31.55
C PRO A 312 6.46 19.52 -30.09
N GLU A 313 7.77 19.65 -29.86
CA GLU A 313 8.39 19.36 -28.55
C GLU A 313 7.88 20.22 -27.38
N LEU A 314 7.43 21.46 -27.66
CA LEU A 314 6.83 22.35 -26.66
C LEU A 314 5.50 21.80 -26.11
N LEU A 315 4.67 21.18 -26.96
CA LEU A 315 3.41 20.56 -26.57
C LEU A 315 3.61 19.16 -25.94
N GLN A 316 4.77 18.54 -26.16
CA GLN A 316 5.13 17.28 -25.51
C GLN A 316 5.39 17.45 -24.01
N LYS A 317 5.92 18.58 -23.54
CA LYS A 317 6.28 18.79 -22.13
C LYS A 317 5.16 18.48 -21.12
N PRO A 318 3.93 19.03 -21.25
CA PRO A 318 2.83 18.68 -20.34
C PRO A 318 2.39 17.21 -20.50
N LEU A 319 2.42 16.69 -21.73
CA LEU A 319 2.02 15.32 -22.03
C LEU A 319 3.04 14.28 -21.53
N ARG A 320 4.34 14.61 -21.43
CA ARG A 320 5.40 13.79 -20.81
C ARG A 320 5.16 13.57 -19.31
N HIS A 321 4.42 14.46 -18.65
CA HIS A 321 4.08 14.31 -17.23
C HIS A 321 2.95 13.29 -16.99
N LEU A 322 2.00 13.22 -17.93
CA LEU A 322 0.88 12.26 -17.91
C LEU A 322 1.30 10.90 -18.50
N TRP A 323 1.98 10.91 -19.64
CA TRP A 323 2.48 9.73 -20.33
C TRP A 323 4.01 9.75 -20.34
N LYS A 324 4.62 8.92 -19.50
CA LYS A 324 6.07 8.83 -19.38
C LYS A 324 6.69 8.41 -20.72
N ASP A 325 7.71 9.16 -21.14
CA ASP A 325 8.45 8.98 -22.40
C ASP A 325 9.67 8.06 -22.25
N ARG A 326 9.88 7.46 -21.07
CA ARG A 326 10.95 6.51 -20.77
C ARG A 326 10.40 5.08 -20.72
N LEU A 327 11.27 4.10 -20.92
CA LEU A 327 10.94 2.69 -20.68
C LEU A 327 10.39 2.47 -19.26
N SER A 328 9.42 1.57 -19.15
CA SER A 328 8.95 1.13 -17.84
C SER A 328 9.84 0.00 -17.31
N TRP A 329 9.76 -0.25 -16.01
CA TRP A 329 10.41 -1.40 -15.37
C TRP A 329 9.97 -2.73 -15.98
N GLU A 330 8.67 -2.87 -16.25
CA GLU A 330 8.12 -4.09 -16.87
C GLU A 330 8.63 -4.29 -18.29
N ASP A 331 8.72 -3.21 -19.08
CA ASP A 331 9.30 -3.27 -20.43
C ASP A 331 10.78 -3.70 -20.37
N LEU A 332 11.55 -3.17 -19.41
CA LEU A 332 12.97 -3.50 -19.24
C LEU A 332 13.16 -4.96 -18.83
N ILE A 333 12.37 -5.44 -17.86
CA ILE A 333 12.40 -6.84 -17.42
C ILE A 333 12.00 -7.77 -18.57
N ALA A 334 11.00 -7.41 -19.37
CA ALA A 334 10.61 -8.20 -20.54
C ALA A 334 11.73 -8.27 -21.59
N GLU A 335 12.44 -7.17 -21.86
CA GLU A 335 13.60 -7.17 -22.76
C GLU A 335 14.74 -8.03 -22.20
N MET A 336 15.04 -7.91 -20.89
CA MET A 336 16.05 -8.73 -20.21
C MET A 336 15.68 -10.22 -20.25
N ASP A 337 14.45 -10.58 -19.87
CA ASP A 337 13.97 -11.95 -19.87
C ASP A 337 14.09 -12.62 -21.24
N SER A 338 13.78 -11.88 -22.32
CA SER A 338 13.88 -12.39 -23.68
C SER A 338 15.32 -12.76 -24.09
N LYS A 339 16.32 -12.00 -23.60
CA LYS A 339 17.75 -12.25 -23.89
C LYS A 339 18.39 -13.26 -22.95
N MET A 340 17.75 -13.54 -21.80
CA MET A 340 18.27 -14.43 -20.76
C MET A 340 17.72 -15.86 -20.88
N ARG A 341 17.29 -16.29 -22.08
CA ARG A 341 16.74 -17.64 -22.30
C ARG A 341 17.86 -18.63 -22.58
N PHE A 342 18.33 -19.31 -21.53
CA PHE A 342 19.30 -20.40 -21.64
C PHE A 342 18.61 -21.76 -21.57
N PRO A 343 19.07 -22.77 -22.34
CA PRO A 343 18.55 -24.12 -22.25
C PRO A 343 18.69 -24.69 -20.83
N GLY A 344 17.61 -25.24 -20.27
CA GLY A 344 17.61 -25.83 -18.93
C GLY A 344 17.67 -24.82 -17.78
N VAL A 345 17.50 -23.52 -18.06
CA VAL A 345 17.48 -22.46 -17.06
C VAL A 345 16.12 -21.79 -17.05
N THR A 346 15.51 -21.73 -15.88
CA THR A 346 14.24 -21.05 -15.65
C THR A 346 14.49 -19.70 -14.99
N ASN A 347 14.08 -18.63 -15.65
CA ASN A 347 14.27 -17.27 -15.19
C ASN A 347 13.24 -16.91 -14.11
N ALA A 348 13.69 -16.16 -13.11
CA ALA A 348 12.82 -15.49 -12.14
C ALA A 348 13.36 -14.08 -11.86
N TRP A 349 12.46 -13.10 -11.91
CA TRP A 349 12.79 -11.68 -11.75
C TRP A 349 12.08 -11.12 -10.54
N THR A 350 12.83 -10.44 -9.68
CA THR A 350 12.28 -9.79 -8.48
C THR A 350 13.19 -8.64 -8.05
N MET A 351 13.01 -8.16 -6.82
CA MET A 351 13.82 -7.09 -6.23
C MET A 351 14.47 -7.60 -4.93
N PRO A 352 15.67 -7.14 -4.57
CA PRO A 352 16.43 -7.71 -3.45
C PRO A 352 15.68 -7.76 -2.11
N ILE A 353 15.14 -6.64 -1.64
CA ILE A 353 14.46 -6.56 -0.33
C ILE A 353 13.17 -7.39 -0.38
N LYS A 354 12.36 -7.22 -1.44
CA LYS A 354 11.14 -8.01 -1.64
C LYS A 354 11.41 -9.51 -1.61
N ALA A 355 12.40 -9.98 -2.38
CA ALA A 355 12.73 -11.40 -2.47
C ALA A 355 13.13 -12.00 -1.13
N ARG A 356 13.96 -11.27 -0.37
CA ARG A 356 14.40 -11.73 0.96
C ARG A 356 13.25 -11.78 1.95
N ILE A 357 12.32 -10.82 1.89
CA ILE A 357 11.11 -10.85 2.72
C ILE A 357 10.23 -12.04 2.32
N ASP A 358 9.93 -12.22 1.03
CA ASP A 358 9.06 -13.29 0.54
C ASP A 358 9.63 -14.69 0.89
N MET A 359 10.95 -14.87 0.75
CA MET A 359 11.66 -16.10 1.15
C MET A 359 11.67 -16.30 2.67
N LEU A 360 11.79 -15.24 3.46
CA LEU A 360 11.78 -15.34 4.91
C LEU A 360 10.38 -15.66 5.46
N THR A 361 9.32 -15.13 4.82
CA THR A 361 7.94 -15.31 5.29
C THR A 361 7.34 -16.64 4.84
N THR A 362 7.59 -17.04 3.59
CA THR A 362 6.92 -18.23 3.01
C THR A 362 7.89 -19.31 2.55
N GLY A 363 9.19 -19.03 2.48
CA GLY A 363 10.19 -19.91 1.86
C GLY A 363 10.22 -19.86 0.33
N VAL A 364 9.23 -19.21 -0.30
CA VAL A 364 9.06 -19.13 -1.75
C VAL A 364 9.64 -17.81 -2.26
N ARG A 365 10.37 -17.85 -3.37
CA ARG A 365 11.03 -16.67 -3.97
C ARG A 365 10.23 -16.01 -5.10
N THR A 366 9.25 -16.71 -5.66
CA THR A 366 8.33 -16.21 -6.69
C THR A 366 7.02 -15.72 -6.07
N PRO A 367 6.25 -14.84 -6.76
CA PRO A 367 4.98 -14.33 -6.23
C PRO A 367 3.98 -15.44 -5.86
N VAL A 368 3.95 -16.51 -6.66
CA VAL A 368 3.15 -17.71 -6.40
C VAL A 368 4.10 -18.90 -6.22
N GLY A 369 3.86 -19.68 -5.19
CA GLY A 369 4.53 -20.97 -4.99
C GLY A 369 3.54 -22.03 -4.59
N ILE A 370 3.86 -23.27 -4.92
CA ILE A 370 3.07 -24.43 -4.51
C ILE A 370 3.98 -25.36 -3.73
N LYS A 371 3.58 -25.68 -2.50
CA LYS A 371 4.29 -26.62 -1.63
C LYS A 371 3.58 -27.96 -1.70
N ILE A 372 4.34 -29.01 -1.99
CA ILE A 372 3.87 -30.40 -1.97
C ILE A 372 4.48 -31.05 -0.73
N PHE A 373 3.63 -31.56 0.16
CA PHE A 373 4.05 -32.32 1.33
C PHE A 373 3.77 -33.80 1.13
N GLY A 374 4.70 -34.65 1.58
CA GLY A 374 4.57 -36.10 1.47
C GLY A 374 5.68 -36.86 2.20
N ALA A 375 5.62 -38.19 2.18
CA ALA A 375 6.60 -39.05 2.84
C ALA A 375 7.75 -39.50 1.92
N ASP A 376 7.53 -39.54 0.61
CA ASP A 376 8.53 -39.97 -0.38
C ASP A 376 8.87 -38.84 -1.36
N LEU A 377 10.17 -38.57 -1.52
CA LEU A 377 10.72 -37.53 -2.40
C LEU A 377 10.48 -37.84 -3.88
N ALA A 378 10.52 -39.12 -4.28
CA ALA A 378 10.29 -39.49 -5.68
C ALA A 378 8.87 -39.14 -6.12
N GLU A 379 7.89 -39.42 -5.25
CA GLU A 379 6.49 -39.09 -5.51
C GLU A 379 6.23 -37.57 -5.44
N ILE A 380 6.90 -36.85 -4.53
CA ILE A 380 6.87 -35.38 -4.50
C ILE A 380 7.40 -34.79 -5.83
N GLU A 381 8.50 -35.32 -6.37
CA GLU A 381 9.06 -34.88 -7.64
C GLU A 381 8.13 -35.20 -8.82
N ARG A 382 7.48 -36.36 -8.82
CA ARG A 382 6.47 -36.74 -9.83
C ARG A 382 5.32 -35.73 -9.85
N LEU A 383 4.73 -35.47 -8.68
CA LEU A 383 3.63 -34.49 -8.53
C LEU A 383 4.08 -33.07 -8.91
N GLY A 384 5.31 -32.68 -8.57
CA GLY A 384 5.89 -31.40 -8.95
C GLY A 384 6.03 -31.25 -10.47
N THR A 385 6.48 -32.30 -11.15
CA THR A 385 6.63 -32.31 -12.61
C THR A 385 5.27 -32.27 -13.32
N GLU A 386 4.27 -32.95 -12.78
CA GLU A 386 2.89 -32.88 -13.29
C GLU A 386 2.28 -31.48 -13.11
N LEU A 387 2.47 -30.87 -11.94
CA LEU A 387 2.08 -29.48 -11.69
C LEU A 387 2.77 -28.52 -12.66
N GLU A 388 4.07 -28.69 -12.89
CA GLU A 388 4.84 -27.87 -13.84
C GLU A 388 4.20 -27.91 -15.24
N GLY A 389 3.87 -29.11 -15.75
CA GLY A 389 3.22 -29.28 -17.05
C GLY A 389 1.83 -28.64 -17.13
N VAL A 390 1.02 -28.74 -16.07
CA VAL A 390 -0.34 -28.15 -16.04
C VAL A 390 -0.26 -26.61 -16.00
N LEU A 391 0.64 -26.06 -15.19
CA LEU A 391 0.74 -24.62 -14.94
C LEU A 391 1.35 -23.85 -16.10
N GLN A 392 2.20 -24.49 -16.91
CA GLN A 392 2.71 -23.92 -18.16
C GLN A 392 1.59 -23.54 -19.13
N GLY A 393 0.45 -24.25 -19.11
CA GLY A 393 -0.71 -23.96 -19.97
C GLY A 393 -1.67 -22.89 -19.42
N VAL A 394 -1.40 -22.32 -18.25
CA VAL A 394 -2.24 -21.27 -17.64
C VAL A 394 -1.85 -19.90 -18.20
N GLU A 395 -2.85 -19.12 -18.63
CA GLU A 395 -2.61 -17.77 -19.15
C GLU A 395 -2.07 -16.84 -18.06
N GLY A 396 -0.95 -16.16 -18.36
CA GLY A 396 -0.24 -15.29 -17.44
C GLY A 396 0.97 -15.95 -16.75
N THR A 397 1.22 -17.23 -16.98
CA THR A 397 2.45 -17.90 -16.53
C THR A 397 3.64 -17.43 -17.37
N ARG A 398 4.64 -16.78 -16.76
CA ARG A 398 5.93 -16.48 -17.42
C ARG A 398 6.84 -17.69 -17.39
N SER A 399 7.00 -18.29 -16.22
CA SER A 399 7.87 -19.44 -16.02
C SER A 399 7.36 -20.29 -14.84
N VAL A 400 7.58 -21.60 -14.92
CA VAL A 400 7.28 -22.55 -13.84
C VAL A 400 8.45 -23.48 -13.70
N TYR A 401 8.87 -23.74 -12.46
CA TYR A 401 9.90 -24.69 -12.16
C TYR A 401 9.55 -25.46 -10.90
N ALA A 402 9.39 -26.78 -11.02
CA ALA A 402 9.34 -27.66 -9.86
C ALA A 402 10.74 -28.13 -9.49
N GLU A 403 11.10 -28.02 -8.21
CA GLU A 403 12.38 -28.53 -7.74
C GLU A 403 12.46 -30.06 -7.95
N ARG A 404 13.58 -30.53 -8.52
CA ARG A 404 13.89 -31.96 -8.59
C ARG A 404 14.51 -32.38 -7.27
N THR A 405 13.70 -32.98 -6.39
CA THR A 405 14.11 -33.34 -5.03
C THR A 405 14.98 -34.60 -4.99
N ALA A 406 14.92 -35.46 -6.01
CA ALA A 406 15.65 -36.73 -6.13
C ALA A 406 16.70 -36.75 -7.28
N GLY A 407 16.97 -35.62 -7.93
CA GLY A 407 17.79 -35.53 -9.15
C GLY A 407 19.30 -35.30 -8.97
N GLY A 408 19.88 -35.55 -7.79
CA GLY A 408 21.30 -35.36 -7.51
C GLY A 408 22.17 -36.53 -7.99
N TYR A 409 23.38 -36.24 -8.48
CA TYR A 409 24.35 -37.25 -8.90
C TYR A 409 25.31 -37.60 -7.76
N PHE A 410 25.39 -38.88 -7.41
CA PHE A 410 26.28 -39.43 -6.39
C PHE A 410 27.21 -40.48 -6.98
N LEU A 411 28.40 -40.58 -6.38
CA LEU A 411 29.33 -41.68 -6.59
C LEU A 411 29.43 -42.45 -5.27
N ASP A 412 28.77 -43.59 -5.22
CA ASP A 412 28.73 -44.43 -4.02
C ASP A 412 29.94 -45.38 -3.99
N PHE A 413 30.57 -45.45 -2.82
CA PHE A 413 31.59 -46.43 -2.49
C PHE A 413 30.99 -47.46 -1.54
N ASP A 414 30.49 -48.56 -2.07
CA ASP A 414 29.91 -49.64 -1.26
C ASP A 414 31.00 -50.57 -0.75
N LEU A 415 31.39 -50.38 0.51
CA LEU A 415 32.52 -51.07 1.13
C LEU A 415 32.17 -52.53 1.46
N LYS A 416 32.93 -53.46 0.89
CA LYS A 416 32.79 -54.91 1.10
C LYS A 416 33.39 -55.29 2.44
N ARG A 417 32.54 -55.46 3.45
CA ARG A 417 32.96 -55.79 4.82
C ARG A 417 33.82 -57.06 4.91
N GLU A 418 33.51 -58.06 4.09
CA GLU A 418 34.27 -59.32 4.06
C GLU A 418 35.70 -59.13 3.50
N GLU A 419 35.85 -58.34 2.44
CA GLU A 419 37.16 -58.03 1.87
C GLU A 419 37.98 -57.13 2.80
N LEU A 420 37.35 -56.11 3.42
CA LEU A 420 38.01 -55.29 4.44
C LEU A 420 38.54 -56.16 5.59
N ALA A 421 37.72 -57.09 6.11
CA ALA A 421 38.13 -58.00 7.18
C ALA A 421 39.31 -58.90 6.76
N ARG A 422 39.33 -59.36 5.50
CA ARG A 422 40.44 -60.16 4.96
C ARG A 422 41.78 -59.44 4.99
N TYR A 423 41.77 -58.13 4.77
CA TYR A 423 42.97 -57.28 4.81
C TYR A 423 43.22 -56.65 6.19
N GLY A 424 42.43 -57.01 7.21
CA GLY A 424 42.52 -56.46 8.56
C GLY A 424 42.20 -54.96 8.64
N LEU A 425 41.35 -54.47 7.73
CA LEU A 425 40.93 -53.07 7.65
C LEU A 425 39.55 -52.87 8.30
N SER A 426 39.41 -51.77 9.03
CA SER A 426 38.11 -51.27 9.46
C SER A 426 37.46 -50.39 8.39
N ILE A 427 36.13 -50.25 8.47
CA ILE A 427 35.37 -49.33 7.60
C ILE A 427 35.90 -47.90 7.73
N LYS A 428 36.17 -47.46 8.97
CA LYS A 428 36.69 -46.12 9.28
C LYS A 428 38.02 -45.84 8.57
N GLU A 429 38.93 -46.81 8.52
CA GLU A 429 40.23 -46.64 7.86
C GLU A 429 40.06 -46.52 6.34
N ALA A 430 39.20 -47.32 5.73
CA ALA A 430 38.90 -47.21 4.30
C ALA A 430 38.23 -45.86 3.96
N GLU A 431 37.25 -45.44 4.77
CA GLU A 431 36.59 -44.13 4.62
C GLU A 431 37.55 -42.96 4.79
N MET A 432 38.48 -43.03 5.76
CA MET A 432 39.49 -41.99 5.96
C MET A 432 40.36 -41.79 4.71
N VAL A 433 40.72 -42.87 4.01
CA VAL A 433 41.43 -42.77 2.73
C VAL A 433 40.57 -42.14 1.65
N ILE A 434 39.28 -42.50 1.57
CA ILE A 434 38.35 -41.88 0.61
C ILE A 434 38.23 -40.36 0.87
N MET A 435 38.02 -39.95 2.13
CA MET A 435 37.83 -38.55 2.50
C MET A 435 39.11 -37.70 2.30
N SER A 436 40.29 -38.24 2.63
CA SER A 436 41.56 -37.55 2.44
C SER A 436 42.04 -37.60 0.98
N ALA A 437 42.30 -38.80 0.43
CA ALA A 437 42.90 -38.97 -0.88
C ALA A 437 41.99 -38.49 -2.04
N ILE A 438 40.68 -38.74 -1.95
CA ILE A 438 39.72 -38.36 -2.99
C ILE A 438 39.01 -37.05 -2.63
N GLY A 439 38.45 -36.94 -1.42
CA GLY A 439 37.65 -35.78 -0.97
C GLY A 439 38.47 -34.50 -0.79
N GLY A 440 39.67 -34.62 -0.21
CA GLY A 440 40.51 -33.48 0.16
C GLY A 440 40.11 -32.81 1.48
N GLU A 441 39.62 -33.61 2.43
CA GLU A 441 39.28 -33.14 3.78
C GLU A 441 40.48 -32.43 4.45
N PRO A 442 40.27 -31.30 5.15
CA PRO A 442 41.31 -30.64 5.92
C PRO A 442 41.90 -31.55 7.00
N ILE A 443 43.23 -31.68 7.04
CA ILE A 443 43.96 -32.49 8.03
C ILE A 443 44.41 -31.64 9.20
N THR A 444 44.85 -30.41 8.93
CA THR A 444 45.28 -29.46 9.97
C THR A 444 45.05 -28.04 9.50
N THR A 445 45.39 -27.05 10.33
CA THR A 445 45.24 -25.62 10.01
C THR A 445 46.52 -24.88 10.40
N THR A 446 47.08 -24.08 9.49
CA THR A 446 48.22 -23.19 9.81
C THR A 446 47.76 -21.98 10.61
N ILE A 447 48.65 -21.48 11.46
CA ILE A 447 48.42 -20.34 12.34
C ILE A 447 49.37 -19.23 11.88
N GLU A 448 48.83 -18.25 11.16
CA GLU A 448 49.60 -17.14 10.58
C GLU A 448 49.10 -15.83 11.22
N GLY A 449 49.54 -15.59 12.46
CA GLY A 449 49.03 -14.51 13.29
C GLY A 449 47.54 -14.70 13.64
N ARG A 450 46.69 -13.78 13.16
CA ARG A 450 45.21 -13.86 13.32
C ARG A 450 44.54 -14.73 12.27
N GLU A 451 45.24 -15.05 11.18
CA GLU A 451 44.70 -15.83 10.07
C GLU A 451 44.86 -17.33 10.34
N ARG A 452 43.98 -18.11 9.70
CA ARG A 452 43.90 -19.56 9.84
C ARG A 452 43.64 -20.14 8.44
N TYR A 453 44.55 -20.98 7.94
CA TYR A 453 44.41 -21.61 6.63
C TYR A 453 44.38 -23.12 6.76
N THR A 454 43.42 -23.77 6.13
CA THR A 454 43.30 -25.23 6.15
C THR A 454 44.36 -25.88 5.27
N VAL A 455 45.01 -26.93 5.79
CA VAL A 455 45.95 -27.79 5.06
C VAL A 455 45.27 -29.13 4.79
N ASN A 456 45.24 -29.56 3.54
CA ASN A 456 44.74 -30.87 3.13
C ASN A 456 45.81 -31.65 2.35
N VAL A 457 45.70 -32.98 2.39
CA VAL A 457 46.51 -33.88 1.56
C VAL A 457 45.54 -34.64 0.66
N ARG A 458 45.78 -34.60 -0.64
CA ARG A 458 44.87 -35.15 -1.65
C ARG A 458 45.67 -35.68 -2.83
N TYR A 459 45.16 -36.73 -3.49
CA TYR A 459 45.74 -37.19 -4.75
C TYR A 459 45.62 -36.11 -5.83
N ALA A 460 46.63 -36.06 -6.69
CA ALA A 460 46.63 -35.24 -7.90
C ALA A 460 45.37 -35.53 -8.74
N ARG A 461 44.82 -34.50 -9.38
CA ARG A 461 43.52 -34.60 -10.07
C ARG A 461 43.52 -35.70 -11.12
N GLU A 462 44.61 -35.86 -11.87
CA GLU A 462 44.77 -36.87 -12.91
C GLU A 462 44.70 -38.32 -12.39
N LEU A 463 44.78 -38.55 -11.08
CA LEU A 463 44.66 -39.89 -10.47
C LEU A 463 43.24 -40.20 -9.99
N ARG A 464 42.30 -39.25 -10.09
CA ARG A 464 40.94 -39.36 -9.51
C ARG A 464 39.84 -38.68 -10.34
N ASP A 465 40.13 -38.39 -11.60
CA ASP A 465 39.20 -37.71 -12.52
C ASP A 465 38.17 -38.65 -13.17
N THR A 466 38.42 -39.96 -13.14
CA THR A 466 37.63 -40.98 -13.84
C THR A 466 37.41 -42.20 -12.96
N LEU A 467 36.28 -42.89 -13.13
CA LEU A 467 35.93 -44.09 -12.36
C LEU A 467 37.02 -45.18 -12.36
N PRO A 468 37.66 -45.54 -13.49
CA PRO A 468 38.73 -46.54 -13.51
C PRO A 468 39.95 -46.16 -12.66
N LYS A 469 40.24 -44.87 -12.52
CA LYS A 469 41.35 -44.39 -11.69
C LYS A 469 40.97 -44.33 -10.22
N LEU A 470 39.74 -43.94 -9.89
CA LEU A 470 39.20 -44.02 -8.53
C LEU A 470 39.24 -45.45 -7.98
N ARG A 471 38.96 -46.44 -8.82
CA ARG A 471 39.11 -47.87 -8.53
C ARG A 471 40.54 -48.32 -8.19
N ARG A 472 41.55 -47.54 -8.61
CA ARG A 472 42.98 -47.82 -8.38
C ARG A 472 43.56 -47.05 -7.21
N VAL A 473 42.77 -46.22 -6.51
CA VAL A 473 43.21 -45.54 -5.28
C VAL A 473 43.64 -46.59 -4.26
N LEU A 474 44.80 -46.40 -3.64
CA LEU A 474 45.42 -47.40 -2.78
C LEU A 474 45.06 -47.13 -1.32
N VAL A 475 44.67 -48.20 -0.62
CA VAL A 475 44.41 -48.21 0.82
C VAL A 475 45.54 -49.00 1.50
N PRO A 476 46.30 -48.37 2.42
CA PRO A 476 47.35 -49.06 3.15
C PRO A 476 46.74 -50.00 4.19
N THR A 477 47.29 -51.21 4.29
CA THR A 477 46.95 -52.18 5.35
C THR A 477 47.96 -52.11 6.50
N MET A 478 47.58 -52.62 7.67
CA MET A 478 48.49 -52.73 8.84
C MET A 478 49.76 -53.54 8.54
N GLY A 479 49.68 -54.49 7.60
CA GLY A 479 50.82 -55.28 7.12
C GLY A 479 51.70 -54.59 6.08
N GLY A 480 51.43 -53.31 5.74
CA GLY A 480 52.19 -52.53 4.75
C GLY A 480 51.81 -52.76 3.29
N ALA A 481 50.92 -53.72 2.99
CA ALA A 481 50.40 -53.93 1.66
C ALA A 481 49.48 -52.77 1.23
N GLN A 482 49.52 -52.41 -0.05
CA GLN A 482 48.69 -51.38 -0.66
C GLN A 482 47.61 -52.04 -1.51
N VAL A 483 46.36 -51.94 -1.08
CA VAL A 483 45.23 -52.62 -1.74
C VAL A 483 44.43 -51.61 -2.56
N PRO A 484 44.20 -51.85 -3.86
CA PRO A 484 43.35 -50.99 -4.66
C PRO A 484 41.90 -50.99 -4.17
N LEU A 485 41.25 -49.83 -4.22
CA LEU A 485 39.88 -49.64 -3.75
C LEU A 485 38.87 -50.56 -4.47
N ALA A 486 39.12 -50.96 -5.71
CA ALA A 486 38.30 -51.93 -6.43
C ALA A 486 38.19 -53.32 -5.77
N GLN A 487 39.19 -53.71 -4.96
CA GLN A 487 39.13 -54.97 -4.21
C GLN A 487 38.33 -54.80 -2.90
N LEU A 488 38.22 -53.57 -2.39
CA LEU A 488 37.61 -53.26 -1.10
C LEU A 488 36.19 -52.69 -1.22
N ALA A 489 35.83 -52.12 -2.37
CA ALA A 489 34.57 -51.42 -2.57
C ALA A 489 34.03 -51.57 -4.00
N ASP A 490 32.70 -51.64 -4.14
CA ASP A 490 32.03 -51.43 -5.41
C ASP A 490 31.72 -49.94 -5.61
N ILE A 491 32.21 -49.39 -6.73
CA ILE A 491 32.05 -47.98 -7.06
C ILE A 491 31.01 -47.84 -8.17
N SER A 492 29.88 -47.20 -7.84
CA SER A 492 28.73 -47.03 -8.74
C SER A 492 28.20 -45.60 -8.76
N LEU A 493 27.69 -45.17 -9.91
CA LEU A 493 26.97 -43.91 -10.05
C LEU A 493 25.52 -44.13 -9.68
N LYS A 494 24.99 -43.31 -8.77
CA LYS A 494 23.58 -43.37 -8.37
C LYS A 494 22.95 -41.98 -8.42
N LEU A 495 21.64 -41.97 -8.66
CA LEU A 495 20.82 -40.78 -8.46
C LEU A 495 20.28 -40.81 -7.04
N GLY A 496 20.29 -39.65 -6.39
CA GLY A 496 19.83 -39.48 -5.02
C GLY A 496 19.41 -38.04 -4.73
N PRO A 497 18.91 -37.75 -3.54
CA PRO A 497 18.41 -36.42 -3.23
C PRO A 497 19.55 -35.38 -3.19
N SER A 498 19.47 -34.37 -4.06
CA SER A 498 20.46 -33.28 -4.09
C SER A 498 20.33 -32.33 -2.90
N MET A 499 19.09 -32.13 -2.43
CA MET A 499 18.76 -31.29 -1.29
C MET A 499 17.43 -31.79 -0.72
N ILE A 500 17.41 -32.07 0.58
CA ILE A 500 16.19 -32.47 1.28
C ILE A 500 15.63 -31.24 1.98
N ARG A 501 14.42 -30.85 1.61
CA ARG A 501 13.67 -29.79 2.29
C ARG A 501 12.67 -30.38 3.26
N ASN A 502 12.54 -29.73 4.41
CA ASN A 502 11.59 -30.09 5.44
C ASN A 502 10.90 -28.83 5.95
N GLU A 503 9.59 -28.90 6.18
CA GLU A 503 8.81 -27.86 6.84
C GLU A 503 7.91 -28.52 7.88
N ASN A 504 8.02 -28.08 9.14
CA ASN A 504 7.25 -28.61 10.27
C ASN A 504 7.32 -30.15 10.45
N GLY A 505 8.46 -30.76 10.09
CA GLY A 505 8.67 -32.20 10.20
C GLY A 505 8.26 -33.00 8.97
N LEU A 506 7.64 -32.38 7.96
CA LEU A 506 7.23 -33.03 6.72
C LEU A 506 8.23 -32.76 5.59
N LEU A 507 8.49 -33.74 4.73
CA LEU A 507 9.28 -33.53 3.51
C LEU A 507 8.47 -32.66 2.54
N ALA A 508 9.15 -31.73 1.89
CA ALA A 508 8.51 -30.74 1.04
C ALA A 508 9.22 -30.63 -0.32
N GLY A 509 8.43 -30.46 -1.38
CA GLY A 509 8.90 -30.04 -2.71
C GLY A 509 8.21 -28.75 -3.12
N TYR A 510 8.97 -27.79 -3.64
CA TYR A 510 8.45 -26.49 -4.04
C TYR A 510 8.34 -26.38 -5.56
N VAL A 511 7.21 -25.83 -6.02
CA VAL A 511 7.00 -25.39 -7.39
C VAL A 511 6.95 -23.88 -7.40
N TYR A 512 7.88 -23.26 -8.10
CA TYR A 512 7.97 -21.81 -8.25
C TYR A 512 7.25 -21.39 -9.52
N VAL A 513 6.38 -20.38 -9.41
CA VAL A 513 5.59 -19.86 -10.52
C VAL A 513 5.80 -18.36 -10.61
N ASP A 514 6.42 -17.91 -11.70
CA ASP A 514 6.49 -16.48 -12.03
C ASP A 514 5.28 -16.09 -12.89
N VAL A 515 4.51 -15.10 -12.41
CA VAL A 515 3.27 -14.64 -13.04
C VAL A 515 3.52 -13.24 -13.63
N ALA A 516 3.16 -13.05 -14.90
CA ALA A 516 3.36 -11.79 -15.60
C ALA A 516 2.14 -11.42 -16.47
N GLY A 517 1.83 -10.13 -16.52
CA GLY A 517 0.73 -9.60 -17.34
C GLY A 517 -0.68 -9.92 -16.83
N ARG A 518 -0.80 -10.47 -15.62
CA ARG A 518 -2.07 -10.83 -14.97
C ARG A 518 -1.99 -10.66 -13.46
N ASP A 519 -3.14 -10.53 -12.82
CA ASP A 519 -3.25 -10.42 -11.37
C ASP A 519 -3.07 -11.77 -10.66
N ILE A 520 -2.52 -11.74 -9.45
CA ILE A 520 -2.13 -12.95 -8.70
C ILE A 520 -3.36 -13.73 -8.23
N GLY A 521 -4.38 -13.06 -7.70
CA GLY A 521 -5.55 -13.76 -7.17
C GLY A 521 -6.37 -14.44 -8.27
N GLY A 522 -6.63 -13.74 -9.38
CA GLY A 522 -7.30 -14.30 -10.55
C GLY A 522 -6.54 -15.48 -11.16
N TYR A 523 -5.21 -15.38 -11.24
CA TYR A 523 -4.34 -16.48 -11.67
C TYR A 523 -4.48 -17.72 -10.78
N VAL A 524 -4.35 -17.56 -9.45
CA VAL A 524 -4.39 -18.68 -8.51
C VAL A 524 -5.77 -19.36 -8.48
N GLU A 525 -6.87 -18.61 -8.58
CA GLU A 525 -8.21 -19.19 -8.62
C GLU A 525 -8.43 -20.06 -9.87
N GLU A 526 -7.91 -19.64 -11.03
CA GLU A 526 -7.94 -20.47 -12.25
C GLU A 526 -7.01 -21.69 -12.12
N ALA A 527 -5.78 -21.46 -11.65
CA ALA A 527 -4.78 -22.52 -11.50
C ALA A 527 -5.26 -23.61 -10.53
N LYS A 528 -5.88 -23.24 -9.40
CA LYS A 528 -6.52 -24.17 -8.46
C LYS A 528 -7.56 -25.06 -9.13
N LYS A 529 -8.42 -24.49 -9.96
CA LYS A 529 -9.46 -25.25 -10.70
C LYS A 529 -8.84 -26.25 -11.66
N ARG A 530 -7.82 -25.83 -12.42
CA ARG A 530 -7.14 -26.71 -13.37
C ARG A 530 -6.35 -27.82 -12.68
N VAL A 531 -5.60 -27.48 -11.63
CA VAL A 531 -4.83 -28.46 -10.83
C VAL A 531 -5.75 -29.48 -10.17
N GLY A 532 -6.86 -29.04 -9.55
CA GLY A 532 -7.82 -29.95 -8.92
C GLY A 532 -8.55 -30.88 -9.89
N ALA A 533 -8.66 -30.49 -11.17
CA ALA A 533 -9.23 -31.35 -12.21
C ALA A 533 -8.21 -32.31 -12.83
N ALA A 534 -6.93 -31.93 -12.88
CA ALA A 534 -5.88 -32.68 -13.57
C ALA A 534 -5.10 -33.64 -12.67
N ILE A 535 -4.95 -33.35 -11.38
CA ILE A 535 -4.06 -34.08 -10.48
C ILE A 535 -4.84 -34.74 -9.34
N GLY A 536 -4.78 -36.07 -9.28
CA GLY A 536 -5.24 -36.85 -8.14
C GLY A 536 -4.14 -37.00 -7.09
N LEU A 537 -4.38 -36.54 -5.85
CA LEU A 537 -3.41 -36.64 -4.76
C LEU A 537 -3.45 -38.03 -4.10
N PRO A 538 -2.31 -38.72 -3.95
CA PRO A 538 -2.22 -39.93 -3.16
C PRO A 538 -2.53 -39.68 -1.68
N ALA A 539 -2.90 -40.73 -0.95
CA ALA A 539 -3.14 -40.64 0.49
C ALA A 539 -1.87 -40.19 1.23
N GLY A 540 -2.01 -39.21 2.13
CA GLY A 540 -0.89 -38.64 2.88
C GLY A 540 -0.12 -37.53 2.16
N TYR A 541 -0.52 -37.15 0.95
CA TYR A 541 0.04 -36.02 0.21
C TYR A 541 -0.91 -34.81 0.27
N SER A 542 -0.33 -33.62 0.36
CA SER A 542 -1.12 -32.38 0.34
C SER A 542 -0.42 -31.30 -0.47
N ILE A 543 -1.24 -30.44 -1.07
CA ILE A 543 -0.78 -29.26 -1.81
C ILE A 543 -1.22 -28.01 -1.05
N GLN A 544 -0.26 -27.12 -0.78
CA GLN A 544 -0.52 -25.80 -0.22
C GLN A 544 -0.07 -24.71 -1.20
N TRP A 545 -0.96 -23.76 -1.45
CA TRP A 545 -0.66 -22.56 -2.22
C TRP A 545 -0.03 -21.51 -1.29
N SER A 546 1.16 -21.06 -1.65
CA SER A 546 2.07 -20.26 -0.84
C SER A 546 2.58 -19.05 -1.63
N GLY A 547 3.41 -18.24 -1.00
CA GLY A 547 3.92 -16.98 -1.56
C GLY A 547 3.01 -15.82 -1.19
N GLN A 548 2.86 -14.84 -2.08
CA GLN A 548 2.06 -13.65 -1.80
C GLN A 548 0.57 -13.96 -1.64
N TYR A 549 0.07 -15.01 -2.31
CA TYR A 549 -1.33 -15.42 -2.22
C TYR A 549 -1.72 -15.86 -0.80
N GLU A 550 -0.82 -16.52 -0.05
CA GLU A 550 -1.09 -16.92 1.33
C GLU A 550 -1.39 -15.70 2.21
N ASN A 551 -0.58 -14.66 2.08
CA ASN A 551 -0.76 -13.42 2.81
C ASN A 551 -2.04 -12.69 2.37
N MET A 552 -2.39 -12.71 1.07
CA MET A 552 -3.65 -12.16 0.56
C MET A 552 -4.88 -12.85 1.16
N ALA A 553 -4.88 -14.18 1.19
CA ALA A 553 -5.98 -14.97 1.72
C ALA A 553 -6.18 -14.67 3.22
N ARG A 554 -5.09 -14.62 3.98
CA ARG A 554 -5.08 -14.26 5.40
C ARG A 554 -5.68 -12.89 5.67
N VAL A 555 -5.28 -11.87 4.90
CA VAL A 555 -5.81 -10.51 5.05
C VAL A 555 -7.28 -10.44 4.68
N THR A 556 -7.69 -11.15 3.61
CA THR A 556 -9.09 -11.21 3.19
C THR A 556 -9.98 -11.79 4.28
N GLU A 557 -9.58 -12.91 4.90
CA GLU A 557 -10.33 -13.49 6.03
C GLU A 557 -10.42 -12.53 7.23
N ARG A 558 -9.35 -11.77 7.50
CA ARG A 558 -9.35 -10.78 8.58
C ARG A 558 -10.29 -9.61 8.29
N LEU A 559 -10.25 -9.07 7.06
CA LEU A 559 -11.10 -7.95 6.63
C LEU A 559 -12.59 -8.28 6.73
N LYS A 560 -13.01 -9.54 6.51
CA LYS A 560 -14.41 -9.98 6.69
C LYS A 560 -14.96 -9.68 8.08
N VAL A 561 -14.12 -9.74 9.12
CA VAL A 561 -14.53 -9.47 10.53
C VAL A 561 -14.33 -8.01 10.89
N VAL A 562 -13.20 -7.44 10.47
CA VAL A 562 -12.74 -6.13 10.93
C VAL A 562 -13.47 -4.97 10.26
N LEU A 563 -13.84 -5.12 8.97
CA LEU A 563 -14.56 -4.10 8.23
C LEU A 563 -15.98 -3.86 8.82
N PRO A 564 -16.81 -4.89 9.07
CA PRO A 564 -18.10 -4.69 9.75
C PRO A 564 -17.98 -4.06 11.14
N LEU A 565 -16.98 -4.49 11.94
CA LEU A 565 -16.74 -3.92 13.27
C LEU A 565 -16.44 -2.42 13.20
N THR A 566 -15.66 -2.00 12.21
CA THR A 566 -15.27 -0.59 12.06
C THR A 566 -16.43 0.25 11.56
N LEU A 567 -17.23 -0.28 10.64
CA LEU A 567 -18.47 0.34 10.21
C LEU A 567 -19.42 0.54 11.40
N PHE A 568 -19.54 -0.47 12.27
CA PHE A 568 -20.30 -0.38 13.51
C PHE A 568 -19.78 0.70 14.46
N LEU A 569 -18.46 0.81 14.65
CA LEU A 569 -17.87 1.86 15.50
C LEU A 569 -18.08 3.26 14.91
N ILE A 570 -17.94 3.44 13.59
CA ILE A 570 -18.25 4.70 12.91
C ILE A 570 -19.72 5.05 13.10
N LEU A 571 -20.63 4.10 12.87
CA LEU A 571 -22.07 4.27 13.11
C LEU A 571 -22.37 4.69 14.56
N ALA A 572 -21.74 4.04 15.54
CA ALA A 572 -21.92 4.37 16.95
C ALA A 572 -21.45 5.80 17.28
N LEU A 573 -20.28 6.20 16.79
CA LEU A 573 -19.76 7.56 17.00
C LEU A 573 -20.63 8.63 16.33
N LEU A 574 -21.05 8.39 15.09
CA LEU A 574 -21.96 9.27 14.37
C LEU A 574 -23.32 9.37 15.06
N TYR A 575 -23.83 8.27 15.63
CA TYR A 575 -25.05 8.27 16.41
C TYR A 575 -24.90 9.06 17.72
N MET A 576 -23.77 8.91 18.43
CA MET A 576 -23.48 9.70 19.64
C MET A 576 -23.39 11.20 19.36
N ASN A 577 -22.81 11.58 18.22
CA ASN A 577 -22.71 12.98 17.78
C ASN A 577 -24.08 13.55 17.38
N THR A 578 -24.77 12.88 16.46
CA THR A 578 -26.01 13.41 15.85
C THR A 578 -27.27 13.17 16.70
N LYS A 579 -27.21 12.22 17.66
CA LYS A 579 -28.32 11.74 18.49
C LYS A 579 -29.55 11.31 17.68
N SER A 580 -29.37 10.92 16.41
CA SER A 580 -30.47 10.56 15.51
C SER A 580 -30.05 9.49 14.51
N ALA A 581 -30.75 8.35 14.52
CA ALA A 581 -30.48 7.24 13.61
C ALA A 581 -30.67 7.62 12.13
N VAL A 582 -31.62 8.52 11.83
CA VAL A 582 -31.85 8.99 10.46
C VAL A 582 -30.68 9.85 9.98
N LYS A 583 -30.20 10.76 10.83
CA LYS A 583 -29.03 11.61 10.51
C LYS A 583 -27.78 10.76 10.29
N THR A 584 -27.53 9.79 11.16
CA THR A 584 -26.47 8.80 10.98
C THR A 584 -26.61 8.06 9.64
N GLY A 585 -27.81 7.59 9.30
CA GLY A 585 -28.07 6.91 8.03
C GLY A 585 -27.78 7.77 6.80
N ILE A 586 -28.13 9.06 6.84
CA ILE A 586 -27.83 10.01 5.75
C ILE A 586 -26.32 10.20 5.59
N VAL A 587 -25.58 10.39 6.69
CA VAL A 587 -24.11 10.52 6.65
C VAL A 587 -23.47 9.26 6.07
N MET A 588 -23.98 8.08 6.42
CA MET A 588 -23.46 6.81 5.91
C MET A 588 -23.65 6.62 4.40
N LEU A 589 -24.51 7.40 3.74
CA LEU A 589 -24.62 7.40 2.28
C LEU A 589 -23.35 7.96 1.60
N ALA A 590 -22.51 8.72 2.32
CA ALA A 590 -21.23 9.18 1.74
C ALA A 590 -20.28 8.01 1.42
N VAL A 591 -20.29 6.95 2.21
CA VAL A 591 -19.42 5.77 2.02
C VAL A 591 -19.62 5.11 0.65
N PRO A 592 -20.84 4.69 0.23
CA PRO A 592 -21.02 4.14 -1.10
C PRO A 592 -20.76 5.16 -2.21
N PHE A 593 -20.97 6.47 -1.98
CA PHE A 593 -20.70 7.50 -2.98
C PHE A 593 -19.21 7.68 -3.25
N SER A 594 -18.37 7.56 -2.23
CA SER A 594 -16.93 7.66 -2.40
C SER A 594 -16.29 6.41 -2.97
N LEU A 595 -16.86 5.23 -2.68
CA LEU A 595 -16.42 3.98 -3.32
C LEU A 595 -16.55 4.02 -4.85
N VAL A 596 -17.52 4.77 -5.39
CA VAL A 596 -17.65 4.97 -6.83
C VAL A 596 -16.37 5.56 -7.39
N GLY A 597 -15.96 6.74 -6.92
CA GLY A 597 -14.78 7.41 -7.43
C GLY A 597 -13.50 6.65 -7.14
N ALA A 598 -13.42 5.99 -5.99
CA ALA A 598 -12.27 5.13 -5.67
C ALA A 598 -12.08 4.04 -6.72
N VAL A 599 -13.13 3.26 -7.01
CA VAL A 599 -13.07 2.14 -7.97
C VAL A 599 -12.86 2.62 -9.41
N TRP A 600 -13.59 3.65 -9.84
CA TRP A 600 -13.44 4.18 -11.20
C TRP A 600 -12.06 4.78 -11.45
N PHE A 601 -11.48 5.46 -10.45
CA PHE A 601 -10.16 6.03 -10.58
C PHE A 601 -9.07 4.95 -10.59
N LEU A 602 -9.21 3.89 -9.76
CA LEU A 602 -8.32 2.72 -9.83
C LEU A 602 -8.38 2.04 -11.20
N TYR A 603 -9.59 1.87 -11.75
CA TYR A 603 -9.79 1.30 -13.08
C TYR A 603 -9.15 2.17 -14.17
N ALA A 604 -9.32 3.49 -14.11
CA ALA A 604 -8.71 4.42 -15.05
C ALA A 604 -7.17 4.41 -14.99
N LEU A 605 -6.59 4.16 -13.80
CA LEU A 605 -5.14 4.04 -13.61
C LEU A 605 -4.59 2.64 -13.90
N GLY A 606 -5.45 1.64 -14.13
CA GLY A 606 -5.04 0.25 -14.31
C GLY A 606 -4.40 -0.35 -13.05
N TYR A 607 -4.83 0.07 -11.86
CA TYR A 607 -4.32 -0.46 -10.59
C TYR A 607 -5.14 -1.66 -10.11
N ASN A 608 -4.45 -2.66 -9.59
CA ASN A 608 -5.07 -3.80 -8.93
C ASN A 608 -5.52 -3.45 -7.51
N VAL A 609 -6.51 -4.19 -7.01
CA VAL A 609 -6.91 -4.16 -5.60
C VAL A 609 -5.83 -4.84 -4.77
N SER A 610 -5.11 -4.04 -3.99
CA SER A 610 -4.08 -4.49 -3.05
C SER A 610 -4.39 -4.08 -1.61
N ILE A 611 -3.60 -4.55 -0.65
CA ILE A 611 -3.75 -4.14 0.76
C ILE A 611 -3.59 -2.62 0.90
N ALA A 612 -2.68 -2.02 0.11
CA ALA A 612 -2.49 -0.58 0.08
C ALA A 612 -3.75 0.17 -0.38
N VAL A 613 -4.42 -0.36 -1.41
CA VAL A 613 -5.69 0.19 -1.89
C VAL A 613 -6.78 0.05 -0.83
N TRP A 614 -6.88 -1.10 -0.16
CA TRP A 614 -7.82 -1.29 0.96
C TRP A 614 -7.59 -0.30 2.10
N VAL A 615 -6.32 -0.07 2.48
CA VAL A 615 -5.97 0.96 3.48
C VAL A 615 -6.45 2.34 3.03
N GLY A 616 -6.25 2.70 1.77
CA GLY A 616 -6.74 3.96 1.20
C GLY A 616 -8.27 4.07 1.16
N MET A 617 -8.98 3.00 0.80
CA MET A 617 -10.44 2.95 0.84
C MET A 617 -10.98 3.07 2.27
N ILE A 618 -10.34 2.43 3.25
CA ILE A 618 -10.70 2.54 4.66
C ILE A 618 -10.47 3.97 5.18
N ALA A 619 -9.34 4.58 4.78
CA ALA A 619 -9.04 5.97 5.11
C ALA A 619 -10.09 6.93 4.57
N LEU A 620 -10.49 6.71 3.32
CA LEU A 620 -11.51 7.48 2.62
C LEU A 620 -12.86 7.44 3.37
N MET A 621 -13.31 6.25 3.82
CA MET A 621 -14.59 6.13 4.55
C MET A 621 -14.68 7.06 5.77
N GLY A 622 -13.59 7.19 6.54
CA GLY A 622 -13.55 8.07 7.70
C GLY A 622 -13.59 9.55 7.31
N LEU A 623 -12.91 9.92 6.23
CA LEU A 623 -12.89 11.28 5.69
C LEU A 623 -14.27 11.67 5.14
N ASP A 624 -14.91 10.78 4.39
CA ASP A 624 -16.24 11.07 3.83
C ASP A 624 -17.32 11.18 4.91
N ALA A 625 -17.23 10.36 5.96
CA ALA A 625 -18.12 10.49 7.10
C ALA A 625 -18.00 11.89 7.75
N GLU A 626 -16.79 12.46 7.82
CA GLU A 626 -16.58 13.83 8.28
C GLU A 626 -17.23 14.87 7.36
N THR A 627 -16.99 14.82 6.05
CA THR A 627 -17.56 15.79 5.10
C THR A 627 -19.09 15.72 5.05
N GLY A 628 -19.65 14.52 5.19
CA GLY A 628 -21.08 14.28 5.32
C GLY A 628 -21.68 14.89 6.59
N VAL A 629 -21.01 14.78 7.75
CA VAL A 629 -21.46 15.40 9.00
C VAL A 629 -21.54 16.92 8.89
N PHE A 630 -20.53 17.56 8.31
CA PHE A 630 -20.54 19.02 8.14
C PHE A 630 -21.67 19.49 7.22
N MET A 631 -21.91 18.79 6.11
CA MET A 631 -23.02 19.12 5.22
C MET A 631 -24.37 19.03 5.95
N LEU A 632 -24.57 17.96 6.73
CA LEU A 632 -25.82 17.77 7.47
C LEU A 632 -26.00 18.81 8.58
N LEU A 633 -24.94 19.13 9.32
CA LEU A 633 -24.94 20.19 10.34
C LEU A 633 -25.35 21.54 9.75
N TYR A 634 -24.86 21.85 8.56
CA TYR A 634 -25.15 23.09 7.84
C TYR A 634 -26.60 23.18 7.34
N LEU A 635 -27.17 22.07 6.87
CA LEU A 635 -28.59 21.97 6.53
C LEU A 635 -29.47 22.11 7.78
N ASP A 636 -29.10 21.46 8.89
CA ASP A 636 -29.79 21.58 10.17
C ASP A 636 -29.80 23.02 10.69
N LEU A 637 -28.65 23.71 10.68
CA LEU A 637 -28.55 25.09 11.16
C LEU A 637 -29.43 26.04 10.34
N ALA A 638 -29.46 25.90 9.01
CA ALA A 638 -30.33 26.72 8.16
C ALA A 638 -31.82 26.41 8.37
N TYR A 639 -32.17 25.13 8.55
CA TYR A 639 -33.52 24.72 8.90
C TYR A 639 -33.96 25.34 10.23
N TYR A 640 -33.16 25.23 11.29
CA TYR A 640 -33.50 25.79 12.61
C TYR A 640 -33.53 27.32 12.62
N GLU A 641 -32.64 28.01 11.91
CA GLU A 641 -32.68 29.47 11.75
C GLU A 641 -34.01 29.92 11.10
N ALA A 642 -34.48 29.20 10.07
CA ALA A 642 -35.75 29.50 9.40
C ALA A 642 -36.98 29.17 10.27
N VAL A 643 -36.92 28.10 11.07
CA VAL A 643 -37.95 27.78 12.08
C VAL A 643 -38.02 28.88 13.13
N ARG A 644 -36.88 29.31 13.71
CA ARG A 644 -36.81 30.43 14.69
C ARG A 644 -37.41 31.72 14.15
N GLY A 645 -37.23 31.98 12.85
CA GLY A 645 -37.77 33.15 12.19
C GLY A 645 -39.26 33.07 11.86
N GLY A 646 -39.96 31.99 12.21
CA GLY A 646 -41.37 31.77 11.87
C GLY A 646 -41.64 31.61 10.36
N ARG A 647 -40.61 31.34 9.55
CA ARG A 647 -40.70 31.32 8.09
C ARG A 647 -41.03 29.95 7.50
N MET A 648 -41.28 28.93 8.33
CA MET A 648 -41.43 27.53 7.90
C MET A 648 -42.90 27.09 7.77
N SER A 649 -43.54 27.43 6.65
CA SER A 649 -44.97 27.14 6.40
C SER A 649 -45.27 26.44 5.07
N THR A 650 -44.37 26.48 4.09
CA THR A 650 -44.59 25.90 2.75
C THR A 650 -43.39 25.07 2.27
N ALA A 651 -43.61 24.22 1.26
CA ALA A 651 -42.54 23.47 0.60
C ALA A 651 -41.45 24.39 0.00
N GLU A 652 -41.87 25.55 -0.53
CA GLU A 652 -40.96 26.56 -1.09
C GLU A 652 -40.08 27.19 0.00
N HIS A 653 -40.61 27.40 1.20
CA HIS A 653 -39.81 27.89 2.31
C HIS A 653 -38.79 26.85 2.81
N LEU A 654 -39.12 25.56 2.74
CA LEU A 654 -38.16 24.48 3.01
C LEU A 654 -37.08 24.40 1.92
N ASP A 655 -37.45 24.55 0.65
CA ASP A 655 -36.52 24.62 -0.50
C ASP A 655 -35.53 25.79 -0.34
N GLU A 656 -36.04 27.00 -0.09
CA GLU A 656 -35.23 28.20 0.17
C GLU A 656 -34.29 28.01 1.38
N ALA A 657 -34.76 27.40 2.47
CA ALA A 657 -33.93 27.16 3.65
C ALA A 657 -32.80 26.14 3.36
N ILE A 658 -33.10 25.09 2.59
CA ILE A 658 -32.10 24.10 2.16
C ILE A 658 -31.10 24.73 1.19
N ILE A 659 -31.56 25.52 0.22
CA ILE A 659 -30.68 26.27 -0.71
C ILE A 659 -29.79 27.22 0.09
N HIS A 660 -30.34 27.94 1.06
CA HIS A 660 -29.57 28.83 1.92
C HIS A 660 -28.51 28.06 2.73
N GLY A 661 -28.88 26.91 3.31
CA GLY A 661 -27.96 26.06 4.07
C GLY A 661 -26.88 25.39 3.23
N ALA A 662 -27.23 24.95 2.02
CA ALA A 662 -26.34 24.27 1.10
C ALA A 662 -25.40 25.26 0.38
N VAL A 663 -25.96 26.30 -0.24
CA VAL A 663 -25.22 27.24 -1.09
C VAL A 663 -24.35 28.16 -0.25
N LYS A 664 -24.89 28.83 0.79
CA LYS A 664 -24.11 29.77 1.63
C LYS A 664 -23.11 29.11 2.59
N ARG A 665 -22.89 27.80 2.44
CA ARG A 665 -21.91 27.03 3.22
C ARG A 665 -21.06 26.09 2.35
N VAL A 666 -21.15 26.23 1.02
CA VAL A 666 -20.30 25.48 0.07
C VAL A 666 -18.83 25.89 0.15
N ARG A 667 -18.52 27.13 0.58
CA ARG A 667 -17.16 27.66 0.64
C ARG A 667 -16.26 26.90 1.62
N PRO A 668 -16.60 26.75 2.93
CA PRO A 668 -15.79 25.95 3.85
C PRO A 668 -15.65 24.50 3.37
N LYS A 669 -16.73 23.90 2.84
CA LYS A 669 -16.69 22.52 2.34
C LYS A 669 -15.77 22.34 1.12
N MET A 670 -15.81 23.28 0.18
CA MET A 670 -14.92 23.27 -0.97
C MET A 670 -13.48 23.51 -0.53
N MET A 671 -13.25 24.33 0.49
CA MET A 671 -11.91 24.60 1.02
C MET A 671 -11.29 23.34 1.62
N THR A 672 -12.04 22.59 2.43
CA THR A 672 -11.57 21.38 3.11
C THR A 672 -11.26 20.28 2.11
N VAL A 673 -12.18 20.00 1.18
CA VAL A 673 -11.95 19.04 0.09
C VAL A 673 -10.79 19.47 -0.81
N ALA A 674 -10.67 20.76 -1.16
CA ALA A 674 -9.55 21.23 -1.97
C ALA A 674 -8.20 21.11 -1.23
N CYS A 675 -8.15 21.35 0.09
CA CYS A 675 -6.95 21.13 0.89
C CYS A 675 -6.57 19.64 0.93
N ALA A 676 -7.54 18.76 1.19
CA ALA A 676 -7.33 17.31 1.18
C ALA A 676 -6.83 16.83 -0.19
N PHE A 677 -7.48 17.26 -1.27
CA PHE A 677 -7.10 16.93 -2.64
C PHE A 677 -5.68 17.41 -2.97
N MET A 678 -5.37 18.68 -2.68
CA MET A 678 -4.03 19.26 -2.93
C MET A 678 -2.94 18.67 -2.01
N GLY A 679 -3.30 18.13 -0.85
CA GLY A 679 -2.38 17.39 0.02
C GLY A 679 -2.02 16.01 -0.54
N LEU A 680 -2.96 15.36 -1.23
CA LEU A 680 -2.78 14.00 -1.77
C LEU A 680 -2.22 13.98 -3.21
N VAL A 681 -2.53 14.98 -4.04
CA VAL A 681 -2.07 15.04 -5.45
C VAL A 681 -0.54 14.93 -5.61
N PRO A 682 0.31 15.59 -4.79
CA PRO A 682 1.76 15.43 -4.88
C PRO A 682 2.24 13.99 -4.70
N ILE A 683 1.52 13.18 -3.91
CA ILE A 683 1.81 11.76 -3.71
C ILE A 683 1.62 10.98 -5.02
N MET A 684 0.60 11.33 -5.81
CA MET A 684 0.35 10.72 -7.13
C MET A 684 1.45 11.00 -8.15
N TRP A 685 2.08 12.17 -8.06
CA TRP A 685 3.17 12.58 -8.96
C TRP A 685 4.56 12.16 -8.50
N SER A 686 4.70 11.56 -7.31
CA SER A 686 6.02 11.14 -6.80
C SER A 686 6.67 10.09 -7.72
N LEU A 687 7.95 10.29 -8.02
CA LEU A 687 8.76 9.43 -8.90
C LEU A 687 9.85 8.66 -8.16
N GLY A 688 9.90 8.78 -6.83
CA GLY A 688 10.94 8.17 -5.99
C GLY A 688 10.72 6.69 -5.71
N THR A 689 11.73 6.07 -5.09
CA THR A 689 11.64 4.71 -4.55
C THR A 689 10.51 4.63 -3.52
N GLY A 690 9.72 3.56 -3.57
CA GLY A 690 8.54 3.38 -2.71
C GLY A 690 7.35 4.31 -3.01
N ALA A 691 7.45 5.21 -3.99
CA ALA A 691 6.31 6.02 -4.45
C ALA A 691 5.17 5.15 -4.96
N ASP A 692 5.49 3.97 -5.47
CA ASP A 692 4.48 3.07 -6.01
C ASP A 692 3.44 2.70 -4.96
N LEU A 693 3.87 2.17 -3.82
CA LEU A 693 2.99 1.83 -2.71
C LEU A 693 2.10 3.01 -2.29
N MET A 694 2.68 4.21 -2.25
CA MET A 694 1.98 5.42 -1.83
C MET A 694 0.89 5.88 -2.79
N LYS A 695 1.10 5.71 -4.10
CA LYS A 695 0.07 5.98 -5.10
C LYS A 695 -1.14 5.07 -4.93
N ARG A 696 -0.93 3.81 -4.54
CA ARG A 696 -2.03 2.84 -4.36
C ARG A 696 -2.87 3.17 -3.11
N ILE A 697 -2.26 3.80 -2.09
CA ILE A 697 -3.01 4.32 -0.93
C ILE A 697 -3.76 5.62 -1.28
N ALA A 698 -3.11 6.54 -1.98
CA ALA A 698 -3.67 7.87 -2.28
C ALA A 698 -4.74 7.85 -3.39
N ALA A 699 -4.61 6.98 -4.40
CA ALA A 699 -5.55 6.91 -5.52
C ALA A 699 -7.02 6.74 -5.09
N PRO A 700 -7.39 5.74 -4.28
CA PRO A 700 -8.78 5.59 -3.85
C PRO A 700 -9.26 6.82 -3.07
N MET A 701 -8.42 7.42 -2.23
CA MET A 701 -8.77 8.64 -1.49
C MET A 701 -9.09 9.80 -2.42
N ILE A 702 -8.24 10.07 -3.43
CA ILE A 702 -8.41 11.17 -4.39
C ILE A 702 -9.67 10.98 -5.23
N GLY A 703 -9.84 9.79 -5.82
CA GLY A 703 -11.00 9.48 -6.65
C GLY A 703 -12.29 9.54 -5.82
N GLY A 704 -12.26 8.95 -4.63
CA GLY A 704 -13.40 8.91 -3.73
C GLY A 704 -13.81 10.28 -3.22
N LEU A 705 -12.87 11.08 -2.71
CA LEU A 705 -13.10 12.46 -2.28
C LEU A 705 -13.79 13.29 -3.37
N PHE A 706 -13.33 13.15 -4.62
CA PHE A 706 -13.89 13.90 -5.74
C PHE A 706 -15.36 13.54 -5.99
N THR A 707 -15.68 12.25 -6.06
CA THR A 707 -17.06 11.80 -6.28
C THR A 707 -17.96 12.04 -5.08
N SER A 708 -17.46 11.77 -3.88
CA SER A 708 -18.15 11.96 -2.61
C SER A 708 -18.54 13.41 -2.44
N PHE A 709 -17.61 14.35 -2.65
CA PHE A 709 -17.88 15.78 -2.57
C PHE A 709 -19.03 16.23 -3.49
N ILE A 710 -19.02 15.80 -4.75
CA ILE A 710 -20.07 16.14 -5.72
C ILE A 710 -21.41 15.51 -5.30
N MET A 711 -21.40 14.23 -4.93
CA MET A 711 -22.61 13.51 -4.56
C MET A 711 -23.19 14.01 -3.23
N GLU A 712 -22.38 14.36 -2.25
CA GLU A 712 -22.88 14.95 -1.02
C GLU A 712 -23.50 16.32 -1.27
N LEU A 713 -22.92 17.16 -2.15
CA LEU A 713 -23.49 18.47 -2.48
C LEU A 713 -24.82 18.37 -3.25
N LEU A 714 -25.00 17.32 -4.05
CA LEU A 714 -26.19 17.16 -4.90
C LEU A 714 -27.24 16.24 -4.28
N VAL A 715 -26.85 15.15 -3.62
CA VAL A 715 -27.76 14.10 -3.14
C VAL A 715 -28.24 14.35 -1.71
N TYR A 716 -27.42 14.96 -0.84
CA TYR A 716 -27.85 15.21 0.55
C TYR A 716 -29.01 16.19 0.64
N PRO A 717 -29.04 17.33 -0.09
CA PRO A 717 -30.16 18.27 0.01
C PRO A 717 -31.53 17.65 -0.36
N PRO A 718 -31.67 16.87 -1.45
CA PRO A 718 -32.89 16.10 -1.73
C PRO A 718 -33.27 15.08 -0.67
N VAL A 719 -32.30 14.31 -0.15
CA VAL A 719 -32.56 13.30 0.88
C VAL A 719 -33.07 13.99 2.15
N PHE A 720 -32.44 15.11 2.53
CA PHE A 720 -32.84 15.92 3.67
C PHE A 720 -34.22 16.57 3.45
N PHE A 721 -34.49 17.11 2.25
CA PHE A 721 -35.79 17.66 1.86
C PHE A 721 -36.90 16.62 2.02
N LEU A 722 -36.73 15.44 1.44
CA LEU A 722 -37.72 14.37 1.53
C LEU A 722 -37.93 13.91 2.98
N TRP A 723 -36.87 13.80 3.77
CA TRP A 723 -36.97 13.45 5.18
C TRP A 723 -37.77 14.50 5.97
N LYS A 724 -37.40 15.78 5.90
CA LYS A 724 -38.07 16.87 6.63
C LYS A 724 -39.51 17.07 6.16
N TRP A 725 -39.77 17.00 4.86
CA TRP A 725 -41.11 17.16 4.28
C TRP A 725 -42.09 16.07 4.74
N HIS A 726 -41.68 14.80 4.70
CA HIS A 726 -42.58 13.68 5.00
C HIS A 726 -42.76 13.41 6.50
N TRP A 727 -41.79 13.77 7.33
CA TRP A 727 -41.78 13.43 8.76
C TRP A 727 -42.01 14.63 9.68
N GLU A 728 -41.35 15.76 9.46
CA GLU A 728 -41.42 16.93 10.36
C GLU A 728 -42.44 18.00 9.90
N MET A 729 -42.70 18.11 8.59
CA MET A 729 -43.61 19.12 8.01
C MET A 729 -44.94 18.53 7.50
N LYS A 730 -45.37 17.38 8.03
CA LYS A 730 -46.48 16.54 7.52
C LYS A 730 -47.87 17.24 7.41
N LYS A 731 -48.01 18.48 7.88
CA LYS A 731 -49.22 19.33 7.80
C LYS A 731 -48.95 20.81 7.47
N GLY A 732 -47.78 21.16 6.93
CA GLY A 732 -47.44 22.56 6.60
C GLY A 732 -47.12 23.46 7.80
N THR A 733 -46.98 22.88 8.99
CA THR A 733 -46.51 23.56 10.21
C THR A 733 -45.49 22.67 10.92
N VAL A 734 -44.39 23.27 11.39
CA VAL A 734 -43.36 22.56 12.16
C VAL A 734 -43.84 22.43 13.60
N ASP A 735 -43.94 21.21 14.11
CA ASP A 735 -44.22 20.99 15.54
C ASP A 735 -42.95 21.26 16.36
N VAL A 736 -42.82 22.49 16.84
CA VAL A 736 -41.65 22.99 17.58
C VAL A 736 -41.41 22.21 18.89
N SER A 737 -42.44 21.55 19.43
CA SER A 737 -42.35 20.73 20.65
C SER A 737 -41.51 19.45 20.45
N GLN A 738 -41.45 18.96 19.22
CA GLN A 738 -40.74 17.73 18.85
C GLN A 738 -39.29 17.98 18.42
N LEU A 739 -38.86 19.25 18.31
CA LEU A 739 -37.49 19.57 17.92
C LEU A 739 -36.49 19.21 19.02
N PRO A 740 -35.31 18.67 18.66
CA PRO A 740 -34.30 18.20 19.63
C PRO A 740 -33.57 19.33 20.38
N ILE A 741 -33.90 20.60 20.11
CA ILE A 741 -33.26 21.76 20.74
C ILE A 741 -34.21 22.34 21.78
N HIS A 742 -33.85 22.21 23.06
CA HIS A 742 -34.65 22.69 24.19
C HIS A 742 -34.93 24.20 24.14
N GLU A 743 -34.01 25.00 23.57
CA GLU A 743 -34.16 26.45 23.39
C GLU A 743 -35.22 26.84 22.35
N LEU A 744 -35.63 25.91 21.47
CA LEU A 744 -36.66 26.17 20.46
C LEU A 744 -38.07 25.99 21.00
N ARG A 745 -38.26 25.24 22.09
CA ARG A 745 -39.59 24.88 22.63
C ARG A 745 -40.41 26.06 23.16
N GLY A 746 -39.85 27.28 23.19
CA GLY A 746 -40.50 28.51 23.64
C GLY A 746 -40.89 29.49 22.53
N HIS A 747 -40.74 29.12 21.25
CA HIS A 747 -41.02 29.97 20.09
C HIS A 747 -42.07 29.37 19.15
#